data_AF-A0AAU9X6L2-F1
#
_entry.id   AF-A0AAU9X6L2-F1
#
_cell.length_a   1.000
_cell.length_b   1.000
_cell.length_c   1.000
_cell.angle_alpha   90.00
_cell.angle_beta   90.00
_cell.angle_gamma   90.00
#
_symmetry.space_group_name_H-M   'P 1'
#
loop_
_entity.id
_entity.type
_entity.pdbx_description
1 polymer ?
#
loop_
_entity_poly.entity_id
_entity_poly.type
_entity_poly.pdbx_seq_one_letter_code
_entity_poly.pdbx_strand_id
1 'polypeptide(L)'
;MMYSPLTFVLFVALTFQSTVAIEYSRIGCYRDTLVKPRPLPELIENFRGGRVDWNNLNNTIAACAEAAKKKGYLYFGLQFYGECWSGPQAQLTYARDGPSKNCSKGVGEERANFVYKIKLLEKENECTTYRVLDSADRSKTNVNTVSQGDKCDHWNSGFVRNAWYRFTGAAGQTMADECVQAGSCQTTMAGWMNGTHPKVFDGIQRRTACFSSESNPYKRQNNNCCKRQIYIHVRNCGEFYVYKLPSTPGCYLRYCGSDVIDYVPVGCYKDIRLNRALPTLLANYRVKNAKWSDILDWTDLENSVIKKCATKAKERGYSFFGIQFYGECWSGSASQSTYAKHGLSKRCTTAAPYVGKDHANFVYMLTEENECKSYKIFDDASRSQFHVTNYGRPIRCDNGQLDENRWYRFTGRAGSAMADQCVPSSRCQTFGTGWYSGSYPQVSDGIQEGDVCFKWDGNCCSKKVNIRIRNCSSFFVYKLNNKISCQYAYCGNGHFFVCLYAYCFCLDNFVLFSNILDFHYEPIGCFGDKLDVPRPLPLLVRNYRSRPYRVDWNNINNTIQACAKEVKKAGYVYFGLQFYGECWSGPHAHLTYDEDGKSTRCVNGVGKRMANFVYRLVFKECKEYRILQAPDRSIHHPYTPSAPCDFNLKPSWYRFEGRAGTAMANSCPSRFKCGTIVPGWLNGPLPSVQDGIVSRKICFNQDRDCCFTSTQAKVRNCAGFYVFYLRSAPYCQLRYCGNGRIVNASQYVKVGCFRDKLSPRARALPELLANYRGNINWNNLMEVVEKCAKKAKEKNYMYFAIQFYGECWSGATAPKTYDRYGRSSPCTSKSVVGTALTNVVYRFAGDEQECVKYEELNKVDRSESSRLISGTSPACDKELKPGWYRFQKPAGNLMASKCLPSARCGTVVTGWLSSSHPKMTDGIVNGKVCYSWKSDCCKWDQDIKLRNCGRFYVYKLAGTQACPMGFCGSAASV
;
A
#
# COMPACT_ATOMS: atom_id res chain seq x y z
N MET A 1 48.29 68.05 -16.81
CA MET A 1 47.48 69.27 -16.71
C MET A 1 46.31 68.96 -15.81
N MET A 2 46.13 69.77 -14.78
CA MET A 2 44.95 69.75 -13.89
C MET A 2 43.68 69.86 -14.75
N TYR A 3 42.56 69.26 -14.33
CA TYR A 3 41.42 70.04 -13.88
C TYR A 3 40.33 69.11 -13.32
N SER A 4 39.91 69.52 -12.13
CA SER A 4 38.93 68.97 -11.21
C SER A 4 37.57 69.68 -11.47
N PRO A 5 36.46 69.38 -10.75
CA PRO A 5 35.34 68.65 -11.34
C PRO A 5 34.02 69.39 -11.04
N LEU A 6 33.39 70.03 -12.02
CA LEU A 6 32.07 70.64 -11.79
C LEU A 6 31.29 70.78 -13.10
N THR A 7 30.59 69.71 -13.49
CA THR A 7 29.32 69.77 -14.24
C THR A 7 28.70 68.37 -14.30
N PHE A 8 27.89 67.99 -13.29
CA PHE A 8 26.61 67.27 -13.48
C PHE A 8 25.94 67.02 -12.10
N VAL A 9 25.50 68.09 -11.43
CA VAL A 9 24.61 67.99 -10.27
C VAL A 9 23.17 68.08 -10.77
N LEU A 10 22.64 66.96 -11.24
CA LEU A 10 21.21 66.61 -11.29
C LEU A 10 21.13 65.17 -11.83
N PHE A 11 20.59 64.24 -11.04
CA PHE A 11 20.49 62.77 -11.24
C PHE A 11 21.58 61.86 -10.64
N VAL A 12 21.93 61.98 -9.36
CA VAL A 12 22.29 60.80 -8.54
C VAL A 12 21.77 60.96 -7.11
N ALA A 13 20.51 60.62 -6.89
CA ALA A 13 19.99 60.30 -5.56
C ALA A 13 18.94 59.17 -5.71
N LEU A 14 19.38 58.04 -6.26
CA LEU A 14 18.66 56.77 -6.16
C LEU A 14 19.58 55.77 -5.47
N THR A 15 19.37 55.66 -4.16
CA THR A 15 19.37 54.41 -3.40
C THR A 15 20.43 53.37 -3.77
N PHE A 16 21.58 53.42 -3.10
CA PHE A 16 22.27 52.18 -2.74
C PHE A 16 21.43 51.47 -1.66
N GLN A 17 20.41 50.71 -2.07
CA GLN A 17 19.88 49.66 -1.22
C GLN A 17 20.87 48.50 -1.26
N SER A 18 21.57 48.28 -0.15
CA SER A 18 22.32 47.07 0.11
C SER A 18 21.38 45.87 0.01
N THR A 19 21.53 45.07 -1.05
CA THR A 19 20.77 43.83 -1.25
C THR A 19 21.22 42.81 -0.22
N VAL A 20 20.38 42.54 0.78
CA VAL A 20 20.60 41.48 1.76
C VAL A 20 20.51 40.14 1.05
N ALA A 21 21.60 39.36 1.06
CA ALA A 21 21.65 38.02 0.48
C ALA A 21 20.60 37.10 1.14
N ILE A 22 19.80 36.40 0.32
CA ILE A 22 18.79 35.46 0.81
C ILE A 22 19.46 34.15 1.23
N GLU A 23 19.34 33.78 2.49
CA GLU A 23 19.76 32.46 2.95
C GLU A 23 18.72 31.37 2.65
N TYR A 24 19.19 30.17 2.31
CA TYR A 24 18.35 29.00 2.07
C TYR A 24 19.11 27.69 2.38
N SER A 25 18.38 26.61 2.66
CA SER A 25 18.93 25.27 2.90
C SER A 25 18.47 24.27 1.85
N ARG A 26 19.34 23.29 1.55
CA ARG A 26 19.05 22.19 0.62
C ARG A 26 18.13 21.18 1.29
N ILE A 27 17.04 20.81 0.63
CA ILE A 27 16.09 19.81 1.12
C ILE A 27 16.31 18.47 0.43
N GLY A 28 16.38 18.46 -0.91
CA GLY A 28 16.69 17.23 -1.64
C GLY A 28 16.07 17.18 -3.04
N CYS A 29 16.25 16.04 -3.70
CA CYS A 29 15.77 15.81 -5.06
C CYS A 29 14.43 15.07 -5.06
N TYR A 30 13.40 15.64 -5.69
CA TYR A 30 12.03 15.12 -5.67
C TYR A 30 11.46 15.04 -7.07
N ARG A 31 10.63 14.04 -7.32
CA ARG A 31 10.01 13.85 -8.64
C ARG A 31 8.94 14.89 -8.86
N ASP A 32 8.66 15.12 -10.13
CA ASP A 32 7.51 15.87 -10.59
C ASP A 32 6.90 15.08 -11.74
N THR A 33 5.84 14.35 -11.45
CA THR A 33 5.15 13.51 -12.43
C THR A 33 4.41 14.32 -13.50
N LEU A 34 4.43 15.65 -13.41
CA LEU A 34 3.70 16.61 -14.24
C LEU A 34 2.16 16.45 -14.16
N VAL A 35 1.68 15.58 -13.26
CA VAL A 35 0.26 15.41 -12.95
C VAL A 35 -0.22 16.60 -12.12
N LYS A 36 -1.25 17.29 -12.61
CA LYS A 36 -1.80 18.48 -11.94
C LYS A 36 -2.66 18.09 -10.71
N PRO A 37 -2.60 18.87 -9.61
CA PRO A 37 -1.67 19.98 -9.39
C PRO A 37 -0.24 19.45 -9.20
N ARG A 38 0.79 20.10 -9.76
CA ARG A 38 2.18 19.62 -9.61
C ARG A 38 2.67 19.77 -8.16
N PRO A 39 3.71 19.03 -7.72
CA PRO A 39 4.29 19.17 -6.38
C PRO A 39 4.72 20.59 -6.05
N LEU A 40 5.32 21.28 -7.03
CA LEU A 40 5.54 22.72 -7.03
C LEU A 40 4.70 23.28 -8.19
N PRO A 41 3.48 23.77 -7.91
CA PRO A 41 2.46 24.00 -8.93
C PRO A 41 2.72 25.20 -9.85
N GLU A 42 3.54 26.15 -9.41
CA GLU A 42 3.73 27.43 -10.10
C GLU A 42 5.15 27.55 -10.65
N LEU A 43 5.28 27.79 -11.95
CA LEU A 43 6.53 28.24 -12.56
C LEU A 43 6.66 29.73 -12.25
N ILE A 44 7.52 30.07 -11.30
CA ILE A 44 7.67 31.45 -10.83
C ILE A 44 8.71 32.24 -11.62
N GLU A 45 9.66 31.56 -12.26
CA GLU A 45 10.64 32.15 -13.17
C GLU A 45 11.23 31.07 -14.10
N ASN A 46 11.71 31.43 -15.29
CA ASN A 46 12.34 30.48 -16.21
C ASN A 46 13.67 31.03 -16.75
N PHE A 47 14.78 30.53 -16.21
CA PHE A 47 16.14 30.91 -16.59
C PHE A 47 16.66 30.19 -17.84
N ARG A 48 15.88 29.27 -18.43
CA ARG A 48 16.26 28.58 -19.68
C ARG A 48 16.32 29.58 -20.84
N GLY A 49 17.17 29.31 -21.83
CA GLY A 49 17.38 30.17 -23.01
C GLY A 49 18.55 31.16 -22.87
N GLY A 50 19.65 30.74 -22.23
CA GLY A 50 20.89 31.53 -22.12
C GLY A 50 21.09 32.26 -20.78
N ARG A 51 20.11 32.20 -19.85
CA ARG A 51 20.18 32.83 -18.52
C ARG A 51 20.54 31.85 -17.39
N VAL A 52 20.84 30.60 -17.71
CA VAL A 52 21.42 29.63 -16.77
C VAL A 52 22.92 29.86 -16.71
N ASP A 53 23.43 30.10 -15.50
CA ASP A 53 24.88 30.19 -15.27
C ASP A 53 25.44 28.77 -15.13
N TRP A 54 25.90 28.22 -16.25
CA TRP A 54 26.47 26.87 -16.32
C TRP A 54 27.83 26.75 -15.63
N ASN A 55 28.55 27.88 -15.48
CA ASN A 55 29.84 27.93 -14.78
C ASN A 55 29.63 27.91 -13.26
N ASN A 56 28.54 28.52 -12.78
CA ASN A 56 28.17 28.52 -11.38
C ASN A 56 26.64 28.48 -11.16
N LEU A 57 26.10 27.27 -11.11
CA LEU A 57 24.66 27.04 -10.89
C LEU A 57 24.14 27.63 -9.57
N ASN A 58 25.00 27.93 -8.59
CA ASN A 58 24.57 28.61 -7.36
C ASN A 58 23.99 30.01 -7.64
N ASN A 59 24.43 30.69 -8.70
CA ASN A 59 23.88 31.98 -9.10
C ASN A 59 22.44 31.82 -9.60
N THR A 60 22.16 30.80 -10.41
CA THR A 60 20.80 30.46 -10.85
C THR A 60 19.91 29.99 -9.69
N ILE A 61 20.46 29.27 -8.72
CA ILE A 61 19.75 28.88 -7.50
C ILE A 61 19.41 30.10 -6.65
N ALA A 62 20.35 31.05 -6.47
CA ALA A 62 20.13 32.28 -5.72
C ALA A 62 19.06 33.18 -6.39
N ALA A 63 19.11 33.33 -7.71
CA ALA A 63 18.09 34.06 -8.46
C ALA A 63 16.70 33.41 -8.33
N CYS A 64 16.64 32.08 -8.30
CA CYS A 64 15.39 31.36 -8.02
C CYS A 64 14.89 31.56 -6.58
N ALA A 65 15.80 31.64 -5.60
CA ALA A 65 15.47 31.99 -4.22
C ALA A 65 14.90 33.40 -4.10
N GLU A 66 15.45 34.37 -4.83
CA GLU A 66 14.92 35.74 -4.94
C GLU A 66 13.54 35.78 -5.57
N ALA A 67 13.33 35.07 -6.68
CA ALA A 67 12.03 34.96 -7.34
C ALA A 67 10.97 34.35 -6.39
N ALA A 68 11.35 33.29 -5.66
CA ALA A 68 10.48 32.63 -4.69
C ALA A 68 10.15 33.54 -3.51
N LYS A 69 11.15 34.28 -2.97
CA LYS A 69 10.94 35.26 -1.90
C LYS A 69 10.07 36.43 -2.34
N LYS A 70 10.26 36.95 -3.56
CA LYS A 70 9.43 38.02 -4.15
C LYS A 70 7.96 37.58 -4.30
N LYS A 71 7.72 36.28 -4.51
CA LYS A 71 6.40 35.64 -4.51
C LYS A 71 5.90 35.22 -3.11
N GLY A 72 6.71 35.39 -2.06
CA GLY A 72 6.37 35.04 -0.68
C GLY A 72 6.48 33.54 -0.33
N TYR A 73 7.07 32.70 -1.20
CA TYR A 73 7.11 31.24 -0.97
C TYR A 73 8.33 30.79 -0.18
N LEU A 74 8.10 29.87 0.78
CA LEU A 74 9.16 29.33 1.64
C LEU A 74 9.98 28.20 1.01
N TYR A 75 9.43 27.51 0.00
CA TYR A 75 10.11 26.41 -0.67
C TYR A 75 10.11 26.64 -2.16
N PHE A 76 11.24 26.41 -2.81
CA PHE A 76 11.37 26.50 -4.25
C PHE A 76 12.17 25.32 -4.75
N GLY A 77 12.01 24.98 -6.01
CA GLY A 77 12.76 23.92 -6.65
C GLY A 77 13.15 24.32 -8.06
N LEU A 78 14.36 23.93 -8.45
CA LEU A 78 14.77 24.06 -9.84
C LEU A 78 14.51 22.74 -10.54
N GLN A 79 13.78 22.80 -11.65
CA GLN A 79 13.56 21.69 -12.57
C GLN A 79 14.17 22.02 -13.93
N PHE A 80 14.58 20.99 -14.65
CA PHE A 80 15.19 21.14 -15.97
C PHE A 80 16.30 22.21 -15.99
N TYR A 81 17.19 22.15 -15.01
CA TYR A 81 18.37 22.99 -14.78
C TYR A 81 18.14 24.49 -14.53
N GLY A 82 16.98 25.05 -14.90
CA GLY A 82 16.75 26.49 -14.85
C GLY A 82 15.28 26.92 -14.76
N GLU A 83 14.33 26.00 -14.66
CA GLU A 83 12.94 26.35 -14.38
C GLU A 83 12.73 26.46 -12.88
N CYS A 84 12.38 27.65 -12.41
CA CYS A 84 12.15 27.92 -11.01
C CYS A 84 10.68 27.65 -10.67
N TRP A 85 10.41 26.55 -9.98
CA TRP A 85 9.08 26.14 -9.56
C TRP A 85 8.88 26.35 -8.06
N SER A 86 7.69 26.74 -7.65
CA SER A 86 7.32 26.95 -6.26
C SER A 86 5.79 26.87 -6.07
N GLY A 87 5.28 27.34 -4.95
CA GLY A 87 3.85 27.49 -4.71
C GLY A 87 3.46 27.70 -3.25
N PRO A 88 2.20 28.09 -3.00
CA PRO A 88 1.68 28.50 -1.70
C PRO A 88 1.69 27.41 -0.61
N GLN A 89 1.69 26.14 -1.02
CA GLN A 89 1.75 24.96 -0.15
C GLN A 89 3.00 24.11 -0.40
N ALA A 90 4.01 24.68 -1.07
CA ALA A 90 5.20 23.96 -1.49
C ALA A 90 5.84 23.16 -0.34
N GLN A 91 5.80 23.67 0.90
CA GLN A 91 6.29 22.99 2.12
C GLN A 91 5.65 21.63 2.41
N LEU A 92 4.42 21.39 1.94
CA LEU A 92 3.69 20.13 2.11
C LEU A 92 3.76 19.26 0.85
N THR A 93 3.84 19.88 -0.33
CA THR A 93 3.59 19.21 -1.60
C THR A 93 4.85 18.83 -2.36
N TYR A 94 6.00 19.46 -2.09
CA TYR A 94 7.24 19.27 -2.87
C TYR A 94 7.70 17.79 -2.97
N ALA A 95 7.44 16.99 -1.93
CA ALA A 95 7.87 15.59 -1.85
C ALA A 95 6.78 14.58 -2.26
N ARG A 96 5.58 15.05 -2.63
CA ARG A 96 4.40 14.21 -2.86
C ARG A 96 4.64 13.08 -3.87
N ASP A 97 5.42 13.36 -4.91
CA ASP A 97 5.70 12.40 -5.98
C ASP A 97 6.94 11.52 -5.67
N GLY A 98 7.47 11.63 -4.45
CA GLY A 98 8.57 10.85 -3.92
C GLY A 98 9.96 11.37 -4.30
N PRO A 99 11.03 10.80 -3.69
CA PRO A 99 12.41 11.21 -3.98
C PRO A 99 12.82 10.82 -5.40
N SER A 100 13.58 11.70 -6.05
CA SER A 100 14.18 11.52 -7.37
C SER A 100 15.69 11.39 -7.25
N LYS A 101 16.32 10.75 -8.24
CA LYS A 101 17.78 10.77 -8.42
C LYS A 101 18.21 11.71 -9.55
N ASN A 102 17.25 12.26 -10.28
CA ASN A 102 17.48 13.07 -11.46
C ASN A 102 17.69 14.53 -11.06
N CYS A 103 18.65 14.79 -10.19
CA CYS A 103 19.11 16.12 -9.90
C CYS A 103 20.62 16.12 -9.80
N SER A 104 21.25 17.15 -10.32
CA SER A 104 22.69 17.28 -10.41
C SER A 104 23.09 18.69 -9.98
N LYS A 105 24.16 18.80 -9.19
CA LYS A 105 24.72 20.09 -8.72
C LYS A 105 23.71 21.06 -8.08
N GLY A 106 22.64 20.55 -7.45
CA GLY A 106 21.62 21.39 -6.79
C GLY A 106 20.48 21.85 -7.68
N VAL A 107 20.40 21.39 -8.93
CA VAL A 107 19.24 21.63 -9.80
C VAL A 107 18.64 20.31 -10.27
N GLY A 108 17.32 20.29 -10.49
CA GLY A 108 16.62 19.12 -10.99
C GLY A 108 16.73 19.01 -12.51
N GLU A 109 16.74 17.79 -13.01
CA GLU A 109 16.70 17.49 -14.45
C GLU A 109 15.24 17.41 -14.91
N GLU A 110 14.94 16.78 -16.06
CA GLU A 110 13.55 16.62 -16.49
C GLU A 110 12.73 15.84 -15.46
N ARG A 111 11.56 16.40 -15.09
CA ARG A 111 10.59 15.78 -14.15
C ARG A 111 11.15 15.57 -12.75
N ALA A 112 12.09 16.40 -12.33
CA ALA A 112 12.59 16.44 -10.98
C ALA A 112 12.83 17.88 -10.54
N ASN A 113 12.49 18.18 -9.30
CA ASN A 113 12.81 19.44 -8.65
C ASN A 113 13.91 19.16 -7.63
N PHE A 114 15.04 19.88 -7.69
CA PHE A 114 15.93 19.96 -6.54
C PHE A 114 15.41 21.09 -5.64
N VAL A 115 14.90 20.72 -4.48
CA VAL A 115 14.10 21.59 -3.61
C VAL A 115 14.96 22.18 -2.50
N TYR A 116 14.70 23.46 -2.24
CA TYR A 116 15.31 24.29 -1.22
C TYR A 116 14.24 24.88 -0.32
N LYS A 117 14.63 25.17 0.92
CA LYS A 117 13.83 25.94 1.89
C LYS A 117 14.52 27.28 2.12
N ILE A 118 13.82 28.38 1.93
CA ILE A 118 14.31 29.71 2.30
C ILE A 118 14.45 29.76 3.82
N LYS A 119 15.63 30.13 4.30
CA LYS A 119 15.84 30.45 5.70
C LYS A 119 15.35 31.88 5.91
N LEU A 120 14.38 32.02 6.79
CA LEU A 120 13.92 33.32 7.21
C LEU A 120 15.06 33.96 8.01
N LEU A 121 15.61 35.07 7.49
CA LEU A 121 16.70 35.79 8.15
C LEU A 121 16.24 36.25 9.54
N GLU A 122 17.18 36.40 10.46
CA GLU A 122 17.03 36.76 11.88
C GLU A 122 16.29 38.09 12.18
N LYS A 123 15.76 38.76 11.16
CA LYS A 123 14.84 39.90 11.29
C LYS A 123 13.38 39.50 11.59
N GLU A 124 13.07 38.21 11.66
CA GLU A 124 11.74 37.68 11.99
C GLU A 124 11.72 37.02 13.37
N ASN A 125 11.74 37.85 14.42
CA ASN A 125 11.77 37.38 15.81
C ASN A 125 10.40 36.93 16.34
N GLU A 126 9.32 37.05 15.58
CA GLU A 126 7.93 36.82 16.01
C GLU A 126 7.56 35.34 16.01
N CYS A 127 8.09 34.58 15.04
CA CYS A 127 7.93 33.13 14.96
C CYS A 127 8.90 32.37 15.88
N THR A 128 9.84 33.06 16.52
CA THR A 128 10.82 32.48 17.46
C THR A 128 10.68 33.02 18.89
N THR A 129 10.19 34.24 19.04
CA THR A 129 10.04 34.95 20.31
C THR A 129 8.60 35.43 20.45
N TYR A 130 7.81 34.64 21.18
CA TYR A 130 6.41 34.90 21.45
C TYR A 130 6.05 34.44 22.87
N ARG A 131 4.93 34.95 23.38
CA ARG A 131 4.32 34.50 24.63
C ARG A 131 3.29 33.42 24.35
N VAL A 132 3.11 32.49 25.28
CA VAL A 132 2.17 31.38 25.12
C VAL A 132 0.85 31.68 25.83
N LEU A 133 -0.26 31.35 25.17
CA LEU A 133 -1.62 31.35 25.72
C LEU A 133 -2.12 29.90 25.71
N ASP A 134 -2.05 29.20 26.84
CA ASP A 134 -2.31 27.74 26.92
C ASP A 134 -3.38 27.31 27.92
N SER A 135 -3.87 28.26 28.71
CA SER A 135 -4.77 27.98 29.82
C SER A 135 -6.18 27.56 29.35
N ALA A 136 -6.74 26.52 29.97
CA ALA A 136 -8.02 25.90 29.56
C ALA A 136 -9.22 26.87 29.58
N ASP A 137 -9.15 27.89 30.43
CA ASP A 137 -10.10 28.99 30.52
C ASP A 137 -10.09 29.92 29.31
N ARG A 138 -9.11 29.82 28.40
CA ARG A 138 -9.10 30.58 27.13
C ARG A 138 -9.83 29.89 25.99
N SER A 139 -10.23 28.63 26.13
CA SER A 139 -10.96 27.93 25.07
C SER A 139 -12.32 28.58 24.84
N LYS A 140 -12.71 28.74 23.57
CA LYS A 140 -14.05 29.18 23.17
C LYS A 140 -15.19 28.30 23.70
N THR A 141 -14.89 27.06 24.10
CA THR A 141 -15.86 26.14 24.69
C THR A 141 -15.98 26.28 26.21
N ASN A 142 -15.11 27.08 26.84
CA ASN A 142 -15.15 27.31 28.27
C ASN A 142 -16.16 28.40 28.61
N VAL A 143 -17.14 28.09 29.46
CA VAL A 143 -18.24 29.00 29.82
C VAL A 143 -17.95 29.67 31.16
N ASN A 144 -18.18 30.98 31.22
CA ASN A 144 -18.05 31.80 32.40
C ASN A 144 -19.19 31.49 33.39
N THR A 145 -18.84 30.94 34.54
CA THR A 145 -19.78 30.74 35.66
C THR A 145 -19.68 31.93 36.61
N VAL A 146 -20.82 32.48 37.02
CA VAL A 146 -20.97 33.70 37.85
C VAL A 146 -20.09 33.71 39.12
N SER A 147 -19.69 32.54 39.62
CA SER A 147 -18.87 32.38 40.82
C SER A 147 -17.36 32.63 40.65
N GLN A 148 -16.81 32.72 39.43
CA GLN A 148 -15.35 32.73 39.20
C GLN A 148 -14.76 34.07 38.74
N GLY A 149 -15.60 35.07 38.43
CA GLY A 149 -15.17 36.38 37.95
C GLY A 149 -14.58 36.38 36.54
N ASP A 150 -14.56 37.55 35.89
CA ASP A 150 -14.03 37.71 34.54
C ASP A 150 -12.49 37.66 34.54
N LYS A 151 -11.94 36.88 33.61
CA LYS A 151 -10.57 37.04 33.15
C LYS A 151 -10.53 37.92 31.90
N CYS A 152 -9.42 38.64 31.74
CA CYS A 152 -9.31 39.66 30.70
C CYS A 152 -7.89 39.80 30.16
N ASP A 153 -7.78 40.35 28.95
CA ASP A 153 -6.50 40.68 28.28
C ASP A 153 -6.21 42.19 28.33
N HIS A 154 -6.59 42.81 29.44
CA HIS A 154 -6.35 44.22 29.70
C HIS A 154 -4.98 44.42 30.38
N TRP A 155 -4.31 45.54 30.13
CA TRP A 155 -2.93 45.76 30.60
C TRP A 155 -2.75 45.67 32.13
N ASN A 156 -3.80 45.92 32.91
CA ASN A 156 -3.79 45.82 34.37
C ASN A 156 -3.97 44.38 34.90
N SER A 157 -4.18 43.37 34.04
CA SER A 157 -4.26 41.95 34.41
C SER A 157 -2.96 41.18 34.20
N GLY A 158 -1.85 41.88 33.93
CA GLY A 158 -0.57 41.27 33.56
C GLY A 158 -0.42 40.96 32.07
N PHE A 159 -1.39 41.36 31.23
CA PHE A 159 -1.30 41.22 29.78
C PHE A 159 -0.32 42.25 29.19
N VAL A 160 0.67 41.78 28.43
CA VAL A 160 1.71 42.62 27.82
C VAL A 160 1.23 43.20 26.49
N ARG A 161 1.09 44.53 26.46
CA ARG A 161 0.58 45.25 25.27
C ARG A 161 1.49 45.05 24.06
N ASN A 162 0.88 44.81 22.90
CA ASN A 162 1.54 44.76 21.58
C ASN A 162 2.66 43.71 21.45
N ALA A 163 2.63 42.67 22.29
CA ALA A 163 3.51 41.52 22.17
C ALA A 163 2.94 40.48 21.18
N TRP A 164 3.82 39.58 20.72
CA TRP A 164 3.44 38.41 19.92
C TRP A 164 3.02 37.26 20.84
N TYR A 165 1.89 36.66 20.54
CA TYR A 165 1.26 35.58 21.29
C TYR A 165 0.99 34.37 20.42
N ARG A 166 1.06 33.17 21.01
CA ARG A 166 0.72 31.89 20.38
C ARG A 166 -0.27 31.14 21.26
N PHE A 167 -1.37 30.68 20.68
CA PHE A 167 -2.28 29.75 21.33
C PHE A 167 -1.71 28.33 21.30
N THR A 168 -1.67 27.66 22.45
CA THR A 168 -1.28 26.24 22.55
C THR A 168 -2.10 25.52 23.63
N GLY A 169 -1.79 24.26 23.94
CA GLY A 169 -2.37 23.57 25.11
C GLY A 169 -3.89 23.50 25.09
N ALA A 170 -4.51 23.67 26.27
CA ALA A 170 -5.96 23.56 26.46
C ALA A 170 -6.73 24.83 26.01
N ALA A 171 -6.02 25.93 25.73
CA ALA A 171 -6.61 27.12 25.12
C ALA A 171 -6.99 26.90 23.64
N GLY A 172 -6.37 25.91 22.99
CA GLY A 172 -6.47 25.67 21.55
C GLY A 172 -5.20 26.04 20.79
N GLN A 173 -5.18 25.84 19.47
CA GLN A 173 -3.98 26.04 18.63
C GLN A 173 -3.98 27.37 17.86
N THR A 174 -5.14 28.02 17.75
CA THR A 174 -5.32 29.31 17.06
C THR A 174 -6.24 30.22 17.86
N MET A 175 -6.20 31.52 17.60
CA MET A 175 -7.30 32.41 17.96
C MET A 175 -8.57 31.93 17.24
N ALA A 176 -9.73 31.97 17.89
CA ALA A 176 -10.98 31.67 17.20
C ALA A 176 -11.15 32.60 15.98
N ASP A 177 -11.61 32.10 14.83
CA ASP A 177 -11.86 32.88 13.60
C ASP A 177 -13.35 32.92 13.20
N GLU A 178 -14.21 32.49 14.11
CA GLU A 178 -15.67 32.55 14.01
C GLU A 178 -16.28 33.18 15.27
N CYS A 179 -17.52 33.65 15.17
CA CYS A 179 -18.23 34.32 16.27
C CYS A 179 -18.23 33.45 17.54
N VAL A 180 -17.61 33.98 18.61
CA VAL A 180 -17.64 33.37 19.94
C VAL A 180 -18.74 34.06 20.77
N GLN A 181 -19.48 33.27 21.56
CA GLN A 181 -20.61 33.78 22.35
C GLN A 181 -20.14 34.57 23.57
N ALA A 182 -20.94 35.55 24.01
CA ALA A 182 -20.69 36.25 25.27
C ALA A 182 -20.70 35.25 26.44
N GLY A 183 -19.86 35.48 27.44
CA GLY A 183 -19.67 34.52 28.53
C GLY A 183 -18.76 33.33 28.17
N SER A 184 -18.07 33.33 27.01
CA SER A 184 -17.08 32.29 26.70
C SER A 184 -15.66 32.71 27.09
N CYS A 185 -14.75 31.76 27.20
CA CYS A 185 -13.33 31.97 27.58
C CYS A 185 -13.17 32.66 28.94
N GLN A 186 -14.12 32.38 29.85
CA GLN A 186 -14.16 32.91 31.20
C GLN A 186 -14.13 34.45 31.23
N THR A 187 -14.87 35.09 30.31
CA THR A 187 -15.01 36.54 30.21
C THR A 187 -16.42 36.91 29.78
N THR A 188 -16.90 38.11 30.11
CA THR A 188 -18.20 38.60 29.65
C THR A 188 -18.22 38.81 28.13
N MET A 189 -17.19 39.45 27.57
CA MET A 189 -17.09 39.73 26.13
C MET A 189 -15.96 38.94 25.47
N ALA A 190 -16.33 37.79 24.90
CA ALA A 190 -15.43 36.89 24.21
C ALA A 190 -14.97 37.47 22.85
N GLY A 191 -13.67 37.36 22.56
CA GLY A 191 -13.02 37.92 21.38
C GLY A 191 -12.52 36.88 20.38
N TRP A 192 -12.76 37.09 19.09
CA TRP A 192 -12.28 36.24 17.98
C TRP A 192 -11.75 37.09 16.84
N MET A 193 -10.93 36.52 15.97
CA MET A 193 -10.43 37.18 14.78
C MET A 193 -11.52 37.21 13.70
N ASN A 194 -11.79 38.39 13.15
CA ASN A 194 -12.67 38.58 12.02
C ASN A 194 -11.91 38.35 10.71
N GLY A 195 -12.36 37.35 9.95
CA GLY A 195 -11.71 36.90 8.71
C GLY A 195 -10.82 35.68 8.93
N THR A 196 -10.35 35.08 7.82
CA THR A 196 -9.61 33.82 7.85
C THR A 196 -8.16 33.99 8.30
N HIS A 197 -7.62 32.96 8.92
CA HIS A 197 -6.18 32.85 9.17
C HIS A 197 -5.35 33.02 7.87
N PRO A 198 -4.23 33.76 7.92
CA PRO A 198 -3.39 34.00 6.77
C PRO A 198 -2.68 32.71 6.32
N LYS A 199 -2.39 32.58 5.04
CA LYS A 199 -1.49 31.55 4.54
C LYS A 199 -0.04 31.95 4.87
N VAL A 200 0.87 30.98 4.86
CA VAL A 200 2.28 31.18 5.22
C VAL A 200 2.93 32.32 4.42
N PHE A 201 2.57 32.43 3.14
CA PHE A 201 3.09 33.44 2.21
C PHE A 201 2.39 34.79 2.30
N ASP A 202 1.29 34.93 3.04
CA ASP A 202 0.63 36.22 3.24
C ASP A 202 1.47 37.11 4.19
N GLY A 203 2.46 36.56 4.90
CA GLY A 203 3.26 37.32 5.86
C GLY A 203 2.44 37.82 7.05
N ILE A 204 2.82 38.98 7.60
CA ILE A 204 2.06 39.62 8.67
C ILE A 204 0.81 40.27 8.06
N GLN A 205 -0.36 39.71 8.38
CA GLN A 205 -1.64 40.22 7.93
C GLN A 205 -2.32 41.03 9.02
N ARG A 206 -2.80 42.22 8.66
CA ARG A 206 -3.64 43.04 9.54
C ARG A 206 -5.06 42.47 9.53
N ARG A 207 -5.59 42.19 10.72
CA ARG A 207 -6.95 41.68 10.93
C ARG A 207 -7.64 42.51 12.02
N THR A 208 -8.90 42.22 12.26
CA THR A 208 -9.68 42.84 13.33
C THR A 208 -10.12 41.77 14.30
N ALA A 209 -9.83 41.91 15.59
CA ALA A 209 -10.46 41.10 16.63
C ALA A 209 -11.82 41.69 16.98
N CYS A 210 -12.85 40.87 16.88
CA CYS A 210 -14.25 41.16 17.17
C CYS A 210 -14.64 40.62 18.54
N PHE A 211 -15.44 41.37 19.31
CA PHE A 211 -15.94 40.96 20.63
C PHE A 211 -17.47 40.98 20.71
N SER A 212 -18.05 39.91 21.25
CA SER A 212 -19.50 39.73 21.44
C SER A 212 -19.97 40.28 22.78
N SER A 213 -21.16 40.88 22.82
CA SER A 213 -21.87 41.22 24.06
C SER A 213 -23.26 40.58 24.16
N GLU A 214 -23.61 39.67 23.26
CA GLU A 214 -24.94 39.04 23.18
C GLU A 214 -24.92 37.62 23.76
N SER A 215 -25.80 37.35 24.71
CA SER A 215 -25.91 36.06 25.43
C SER A 215 -26.99 35.12 24.88
N ASN A 216 -27.86 35.59 23.96
CA ASN A 216 -28.99 34.81 23.45
C ASN A 216 -28.73 34.19 22.06
N PRO A 217 -28.68 32.84 21.93
CA PRO A 217 -28.40 32.17 20.66
C PRO A 217 -29.55 32.22 19.62
N TYR A 218 -30.76 32.70 19.97
CA TYR A 218 -31.95 32.64 19.11
C TYR A 218 -32.38 33.95 18.45
N LYS A 219 -31.79 35.11 18.78
CA LYS A 219 -32.07 36.39 18.09
C LYS A 219 -31.11 36.63 16.92
N ARG A 220 -31.17 35.77 15.89
CA ARG A 220 -30.41 35.92 14.62
C ARG A 220 -31.17 36.74 13.56
N GLN A 221 -31.65 37.93 13.90
CA GLN A 221 -32.41 38.74 12.93
C GLN A 221 -31.87 40.14 12.66
N ASN A 222 -30.69 40.54 13.19
CA ASN A 222 -29.92 41.62 12.56
C ASN A 222 -28.40 41.46 12.77
N ASN A 223 -27.76 41.19 11.64
CA ASN A 223 -26.37 40.92 11.34
C ASN A 223 -25.29 41.83 11.99
N ASN A 224 -24.89 41.61 13.26
CA ASN A 224 -23.47 41.75 13.68
C ASN A 224 -23.16 41.16 15.07
N CYS A 225 -22.57 39.95 15.13
CA CYS A 225 -22.00 39.39 16.38
C CYS A 225 -20.93 40.32 16.99
N CYS A 226 -20.31 41.17 16.19
CA CYS A 226 -19.15 41.95 16.54
C CYS A 226 -19.55 43.35 17.02
N LYS A 227 -19.55 43.57 18.33
CA LYS A 227 -19.94 44.86 18.93
C LYS A 227 -18.76 45.79 19.16
N ARG A 228 -17.58 45.23 19.43
CA ARG A 228 -16.32 45.96 19.51
C ARG A 228 -15.28 45.32 18.60
N GLN A 229 -14.43 46.16 18.02
CA GLN A 229 -13.40 45.79 17.08
C GLN A 229 -12.08 46.44 17.48
N ILE A 230 -11.00 45.67 17.46
CA ILE A 230 -9.64 46.19 17.62
C ILE A 230 -8.73 45.58 16.58
N TYR A 231 -7.77 46.35 16.08
CA TYR A 231 -6.81 45.85 15.10
C TYR A 231 -5.80 44.91 15.74
N ILE A 232 -5.56 43.80 15.05
CA ILE A 232 -4.53 42.82 15.41
C ILE A 232 -3.65 42.55 14.18
N HIS A 233 -2.48 41.98 14.41
CA HIS A 233 -1.68 41.40 13.33
C HIS A 233 -1.55 39.91 13.55
N VAL A 234 -1.64 39.13 12.49
CA VAL A 234 -1.50 37.67 12.52
C VAL A 234 -0.48 37.24 11.49
N ARG A 235 0.38 36.30 11.86
CA ARG A 235 1.37 35.71 10.98
C ARG A 235 1.25 34.21 11.05
N ASN A 236 1.33 33.57 9.89
CA ASN A 236 1.42 32.12 9.77
C ASN A 236 2.90 31.72 9.67
N CYS A 237 3.42 31.05 10.70
CA CYS A 237 4.81 30.61 10.80
C CYS A 237 5.06 29.24 10.11
N GLY A 238 4.09 28.74 9.34
CA GLY A 238 4.15 27.43 8.70
C GLY A 238 3.57 26.32 9.58
N GLU A 239 4.07 26.18 10.81
CA GLU A 239 3.61 25.15 11.76
C GLU A 239 2.54 25.65 12.73
N PHE A 240 2.47 26.96 12.96
CA PHE A 240 1.55 27.59 13.91
C PHE A 240 1.33 29.06 13.55
N TYR A 241 0.39 29.69 14.23
CA TYR A 241 0.10 31.11 14.08
C TYR A 241 0.58 31.90 15.28
N VAL A 242 1.08 33.11 15.02
CA VAL A 242 1.38 34.09 16.05
C VAL A 242 0.56 35.35 15.81
N TYR A 243 0.13 35.97 16.91
CA TYR A 243 -0.79 37.10 16.91
C TYR A 243 -0.16 38.25 17.70
N LYS A 244 -0.02 39.42 17.08
CA LYS A 244 0.33 40.65 17.77
C LYS A 244 -0.95 41.26 18.33
N LEU A 245 -1.14 41.10 19.64
CA LEU A 245 -2.39 41.43 20.32
C LEU A 245 -2.23 42.70 21.17
N PRO A 246 -3.04 43.75 20.96
CA PRO A 246 -3.08 44.90 21.86
C PRO A 246 -3.79 44.56 23.17
N SER A 247 -3.63 45.41 24.19
CA SER A 247 -4.52 45.38 25.36
C SER A 247 -5.97 45.54 24.92
N THR A 248 -6.87 44.76 25.49
CA THR A 248 -8.30 45.04 25.33
C THR A 248 -8.66 46.36 26.03
N PRO A 249 -9.74 47.07 25.63
CA PRO A 249 -10.17 48.33 26.26
C PRO A 249 -10.76 48.24 27.68
N GLY A 250 -11.03 47.05 28.20
CA GLY A 250 -11.57 46.88 29.55
C GLY A 250 -11.42 45.45 30.06
N CYS A 251 -11.46 45.27 31.38
CA CYS A 251 -11.26 43.97 32.02
C CYS A 251 -12.53 43.09 32.07
N TYR A 252 -13.24 43.05 30.95
CA TYR A 252 -14.38 42.18 30.66
C TYR A 252 -14.28 41.62 29.23
N LEU A 253 -13.10 41.80 28.60
CA LEU A 253 -12.80 41.44 27.22
C LEU A 253 -11.57 40.54 27.19
N ARG A 254 -11.65 39.43 26.45
CA ARG A 254 -10.55 38.46 26.33
C ARG A 254 -10.51 37.80 24.95
N TYR A 255 -9.32 37.57 24.42
CA TYR A 255 -9.12 36.82 23.18
C TYR A 255 -9.26 35.32 23.44
N CYS A 256 -10.17 34.70 22.68
CA CYS A 256 -10.49 33.29 22.76
C CYS A 256 -9.63 32.45 21.83
N GLY A 257 -9.17 31.33 22.36
CA GLY A 257 -8.55 30.29 21.57
C GLY A 257 -9.58 29.29 21.04
N SER A 258 -9.22 28.66 19.93
CA SER A 258 -9.94 27.56 19.30
C SER A 258 -8.93 26.52 18.88
N ASP A 259 -9.34 25.25 18.90
CA ASP A 259 -8.57 24.23 18.21
C ASP A 259 -8.60 24.46 16.71
N VAL A 260 -7.45 24.20 16.06
CA VAL A 260 -7.44 23.91 14.63
C VAL A 260 -8.00 22.51 14.47
N ILE A 261 -9.12 22.41 13.75
CA ILE A 261 -9.70 21.12 13.42
C ILE A 261 -9.02 20.66 12.15
N ASP A 262 -7.90 19.99 12.34
CA ASP A 262 -7.13 19.41 11.27
C ASP A 262 -7.80 18.13 10.77
N TYR A 263 -7.79 17.96 9.45
CA TYR A 263 -8.31 16.77 8.80
C TYR A 263 -7.50 16.45 7.55
N VAL A 264 -7.45 15.18 7.19
CA VAL A 264 -6.80 14.71 5.96
C VAL A 264 -7.80 14.00 5.05
N PRO A 265 -7.69 14.20 3.72
CA PRO A 265 -8.54 13.49 2.77
C PRO A 265 -8.22 11.99 2.78
N VAL A 266 -9.24 11.16 2.94
CA VAL A 266 -9.13 9.69 3.00
C VAL A 266 -9.50 9.06 1.66
N GLY A 267 -10.53 9.60 0.98
CA GLY A 267 -10.88 9.16 -0.37
C GLY A 267 -12.37 9.20 -0.67
N CYS A 268 -12.73 8.76 -1.89
CA CYS A 268 -14.09 8.75 -2.39
C CYS A 268 -14.74 7.37 -2.22
N TYR A 269 -15.85 7.30 -1.47
CA TYR A 269 -16.53 6.06 -1.11
C TYR A 269 -18.00 6.10 -1.52
N LYS A 270 -18.55 4.94 -1.91
CA LYS A 270 -19.97 4.81 -2.26
C LYS A 270 -20.81 4.95 -1.00
N ASP A 271 -21.99 5.56 -1.14
CA ASP A 271 -22.95 5.66 -0.06
C ASP A 271 -24.35 5.26 -0.54
N ILE A 272 -25.02 4.43 0.25
CA ILE A 272 -26.34 3.87 -0.07
C ILE A 272 -27.35 4.44 0.91
N ARG A 273 -28.37 5.16 0.44
CA ARG A 273 -29.30 5.93 1.29
C ARG A 273 -30.02 5.08 2.36
N LEU A 274 -30.42 3.86 2.03
CA LEU A 274 -31.12 2.95 2.96
C LEU A 274 -30.17 2.24 3.94
N ASN A 275 -28.86 2.37 3.77
CA ASN A 275 -27.84 1.72 4.60
C ASN A 275 -26.55 2.55 4.57
N ARG A 276 -26.61 3.80 5.02
CA ARG A 276 -25.51 4.75 4.85
C ARG A 276 -24.24 4.27 5.54
N ALA A 277 -23.10 4.52 4.90
CA ALA A 277 -21.77 4.26 5.47
C ALA A 277 -21.48 5.20 6.65
N LEU A 278 -21.98 6.45 6.52
CA LEU A 278 -21.95 7.48 7.54
C LEU A 278 -23.41 7.88 7.84
N PRO A 279 -24.04 7.31 8.88
CA PRO A 279 -25.49 7.36 9.06
C PRO A 279 -26.02 8.70 9.58
N THR A 280 -25.18 9.54 10.21
CA THR A 280 -25.61 10.76 10.88
C THR A 280 -25.39 11.97 9.99
N LEU A 281 -26.47 12.65 9.58
CA LEU A 281 -26.38 13.96 8.94
C LEU A 281 -26.09 15.02 10.02
N LEU A 282 -24.94 15.67 9.90
CA LEU A 282 -24.48 16.70 10.83
C LEU A 282 -24.98 18.10 10.43
N ALA A 283 -24.96 18.40 9.13
CA ALA A 283 -25.40 19.68 8.55
C ALA A 283 -25.65 19.53 7.05
N ASN A 284 -26.47 20.42 6.47
CA ASN A 284 -26.73 20.50 5.04
C ASN A 284 -26.64 21.96 4.57
N TYR A 285 -25.54 22.30 3.88
CA TYR A 285 -25.25 23.67 3.42
C TYR A 285 -25.81 23.97 2.02
N ARG A 286 -26.56 23.05 1.42
CA ARG A 286 -27.10 23.18 0.05
C ARG A 286 -28.43 23.92 -0.02
N VAL A 287 -29.13 24.05 1.10
CA VAL A 287 -30.51 24.56 1.15
C VAL A 287 -30.56 25.92 1.85
N LYS A 288 -31.14 26.92 1.20
CA LYS A 288 -31.43 28.23 1.81
C LYS A 288 -32.64 28.07 2.73
N ASN A 289 -32.48 28.27 4.03
CA ASN A 289 -33.60 28.34 4.96
C ASN A 289 -33.37 29.40 6.05
N ALA A 290 -34.46 29.84 6.69
CA ALA A 290 -34.41 30.87 7.73
C ALA A 290 -33.66 30.46 9.02
N LYS A 291 -33.31 29.18 9.20
CA LYS A 291 -32.57 28.64 10.35
C LYS A 291 -31.05 28.58 10.14
N TRP A 292 -30.57 28.55 8.89
CA TRP A 292 -29.16 28.38 8.52
C TRP A 292 -28.79 29.39 7.42
N SER A 293 -28.21 30.51 7.83
CA SER A 293 -27.69 31.56 6.94
C SER A 293 -26.38 31.18 6.23
N ASP A 294 -25.80 30.04 6.56
CA ASP A 294 -24.52 29.53 6.03
C ASP A 294 -24.73 28.68 4.77
N ILE A 295 -24.73 29.33 3.61
CA ILE A 295 -24.93 28.67 2.31
C ILE A 295 -23.57 28.23 1.72
N LEU A 296 -23.59 27.13 0.97
CA LEU A 296 -22.50 26.65 0.11
C LEU A 296 -21.95 27.76 -0.79
N ASP A 297 -20.66 28.06 -0.68
CA ASP A 297 -19.92 28.90 -1.63
C ASP A 297 -19.12 28.01 -2.58
N TRP A 298 -19.52 27.99 -3.85
CA TRP A 298 -18.88 27.19 -4.89
C TRP A 298 -17.45 27.62 -5.20
N THR A 299 -17.06 28.85 -4.86
CA THR A 299 -15.71 29.37 -5.07
C THR A 299 -14.77 29.04 -3.91
N ASP A 300 -15.31 28.67 -2.75
CA ASP A 300 -14.56 28.32 -1.54
C ASP A 300 -15.21 27.16 -0.76
N LEU A 301 -15.19 25.98 -1.37
CA LEU A 301 -15.73 24.74 -0.76
C LEU A 301 -14.97 24.32 0.52
N GLU A 302 -13.70 24.72 0.65
CA GLU A 302 -12.86 24.42 1.81
C GLU A 302 -13.41 25.08 3.07
N ASN A 303 -13.67 26.39 3.03
CA ASN A 303 -14.18 27.12 4.19
C ASN A 303 -15.71 27.07 4.31
N SER A 304 -16.45 26.98 3.20
CA SER A 304 -17.91 26.97 3.24
C SER A 304 -18.51 25.61 3.66
N VAL A 305 -17.79 24.49 3.44
CA VAL A 305 -18.27 23.13 3.73
C VAL A 305 -17.27 22.31 4.54
N ILE A 306 -16.06 22.09 4.02
CA ILE A 306 -15.17 21.05 4.55
C ILE A 306 -14.80 21.33 6.02
N LYS A 307 -14.33 22.55 6.32
CA LYS A 307 -14.00 22.95 7.69
C LYS A 307 -15.21 22.91 8.62
N LYS A 308 -16.37 23.39 8.16
CA LYS A 308 -17.59 23.39 8.99
C LYS A 308 -18.07 21.97 9.29
N CYS A 309 -18.01 21.05 8.32
CA CYS A 309 -18.28 19.63 8.54
C CYS A 309 -17.30 19.01 9.54
N ALA A 310 -16.01 19.35 9.45
CA ALA A 310 -14.99 18.90 10.38
C ALA A 310 -15.31 19.34 11.82
N THR A 311 -15.70 20.62 12.00
CA THR A 311 -16.14 21.16 13.29
C THR A 311 -17.32 20.39 13.85
N LYS A 312 -18.36 20.19 13.05
CA LYS A 312 -19.57 19.46 13.49
C LYS A 312 -19.29 18.01 13.84
N ALA A 313 -18.36 17.36 13.15
CA ALA A 313 -17.96 15.99 13.46
C ALA A 313 -17.16 15.92 14.76
N LYS A 314 -16.24 16.87 14.98
CA LYS A 314 -15.46 16.97 16.22
C LYS A 314 -16.32 17.29 17.44
N GLU A 315 -17.27 18.23 17.33
CA GLU A 315 -18.25 18.55 18.40
C GLU A 315 -19.06 17.32 18.83
N ARG A 316 -19.25 16.34 17.94
CA ARG A 316 -19.96 15.08 18.20
C ARG A 316 -19.03 13.93 18.62
N GLY A 317 -17.73 14.18 18.75
CA GLY A 317 -16.71 13.18 19.12
C GLY A 317 -16.46 12.11 18.06
N TYR A 318 -16.72 12.40 16.78
CA TYR A 318 -16.49 11.45 15.69
C TYR A 318 -15.08 11.59 15.12
N SER A 319 -14.52 10.50 14.59
CA SER A 319 -13.14 10.45 14.05
C SER A 319 -13.07 10.65 12.52
N PHE A 320 -14.16 10.42 11.80
CA PHE A 320 -14.24 10.62 10.35
C PHE A 320 -15.52 11.38 9.97
N PHE A 321 -15.46 12.17 8.92
CA PHE A 321 -16.64 12.79 8.31
C PHE A 321 -16.58 12.67 6.80
N GLY A 322 -17.73 12.72 6.14
CA GLY A 322 -17.85 12.62 4.70
C GLY A 322 -18.70 13.76 4.18
N ILE A 323 -18.34 14.25 3.00
CA ILE A 323 -19.13 15.27 2.31
C ILE A 323 -19.81 14.58 1.15
N GLN A 324 -21.14 14.57 1.19
CA GLN A 324 -21.99 14.06 0.13
C GLN A 324 -22.63 15.22 -0.62
N PHE A 325 -22.85 14.99 -1.92
CA PHE A 325 -23.59 15.90 -2.78
C PHE A 325 -23.13 17.38 -2.68
N TYR A 326 -21.83 17.61 -2.63
CA TYR A 326 -21.12 18.89 -2.54
C TYR A 326 -21.24 19.66 -1.21
N GLY A 327 -22.26 19.42 -0.39
CA GLY A 327 -22.52 20.27 0.80
C GLY A 327 -23.24 19.60 1.97
N GLU A 328 -23.44 18.28 1.94
CA GLU A 328 -24.06 17.53 3.05
C GLU A 328 -22.98 16.88 3.90
N CYS A 329 -22.92 17.22 5.18
CA CYS A 329 -21.97 16.67 6.13
C CYS A 329 -22.53 15.39 6.77
N TRP A 330 -21.93 14.24 6.48
CA TRP A 330 -22.32 12.95 7.05
C TRP A 330 -21.20 12.39 7.95
N SER A 331 -21.55 11.74 9.06
CA SER A 331 -20.58 11.08 9.97
C SER A 331 -21.28 9.97 10.80
N GLY A 332 -20.69 9.55 11.92
CA GLY A 332 -21.26 8.59 12.87
C GLY A 332 -20.22 8.11 13.91
N SER A 333 -20.70 7.55 15.02
CA SER A 333 -19.84 7.05 16.11
C SER A 333 -18.91 5.90 15.67
N ALA A 334 -19.35 5.05 14.75
CA ALA A 334 -18.56 3.96 14.18
C ALA A 334 -17.82 4.35 12.88
N SER A 335 -17.76 5.64 12.55
CA SER A 335 -17.32 6.15 11.24
C SER A 335 -15.97 5.60 10.78
N GLN A 336 -15.00 5.40 11.70
CA GLN A 336 -13.70 4.77 11.45
C GLN A 336 -13.76 3.39 10.77
N SER A 337 -14.79 2.60 11.06
CA SER A 337 -14.95 1.24 10.54
C SER A 337 -16.00 1.13 9.42
N THR A 338 -16.86 2.14 9.27
CA THR A 338 -18.03 2.07 8.37
C THR A 338 -17.92 2.95 7.12
N TYR A 339 -17.04 3.96 7.10
CA TYR A 339 -16.97 4.92 5.98
C TYR A 339 -16.72 4.25 4.61
N ALA A 340 -15.99 3.12 4.59
CA ALA A 340 -15.64 2.38 3.39
C ALA A 340 -16.55 1.16 3.09
N LYS A 341 -17.63 0.96 3.86
CA LYS A 341 -18.49 -0.23 3.84
C LYS A 341 -18.98 -0.64 2.43
N HIS A 342 -19.22 0.33 1.56
CA HIS A 342 -19.74 0.09 0.19
C HIS A 342 -18.68 0.19 -0.90
N GLY A 343 -17.40 0.32 -0.53
CA GLY A 343 -16.26 0.40 -1.43
C GLY A 343 -16.07 1.77 -2.08
N LEU A 344 -15.06 1.86 -2.96
CA LEU A 344 -14.65 3.11 -3.60
C LEU A 344 -15.69 3.61 -4.61
N SER A 345 -15.86 4.92 -4.68
CA SER A 345 -16.69 5.63 -5.65
C SER A 345 -15.84 6.47 -6.59
N LYS A 346 -16.30 6.65 -7.82
CA LYS A 346 -15.74 7.63 -8.77
C LYS A 346 -16.51 8.96 -8.75
N ARG A 347 -17.60 9.04 -7.97
CA ARG A 347 -18.52 10.17 -7.94
C ARG A 347 -18.10 11.21 -6.89
N CYS A 348 -16.86 11.65 -6.92
CA CYS A 348 -16.40 12.82 -6.16
C CYS A 348 -15.76 13.83 -7.12
N THR A 349 -15.44 15.03 -6.63
CA THR A 349 -14.63 15.97 -7.41
C THR A 349 -13.24 15.38 -7.66
N THR A 350 -12.69 15.65 -8.84
CA THR A 350 -11.40 15.13 -9.30
C THR A 350 -10.22 16.04 -8.92
N ALA A 351 -10.53 17.22 -8.37
CA ALA A 351 -9.57 18.21 -7.90
C ALA A 351 -10.04 18.80 -6.57
N ALA A 352 -9.09 19.23 -5.75
CA ALA A 352 -9.38 19.92 -4.49
C ALA A 352 -10.12 21.24 -4.75
N PRO A 353 -11.04 21.65 -3.87
CA PRO A 353 -11.43 20.97 -2.63
C PRO A 353 -12.28 19.70 -2.88
N TYR A 354 -11.98 18.61 -2.17
CA TYR A 354 -12.55 17.30 -2.50
C TYR A 354 -13.90 17.08 -1.82
N VAL A 355 -14.95 16.88 -2.61
CA VAL A 355 -16.30 16.66 -2.10
C VAL A 355 -17.00 15.54 -2.88
N GLY A 356 -17.87 14.80 -2.20
CA GLY A 356 -18.67 13.76 -2.85
C GLY A 356 -19.80 14.35 -3.68
N LYS A 357 -20.16 13.69 -4.78
CA LYS A 357 -21.40 13.96 -5.52
C LYS A 357 -22.53 13.11 -4.92
N ASP A 358 -23.69 13.07 -5.57
CA ASP A 358 -24.80 12.22 -5.10
C ASP A 358 -24.38 10.74 -5.00
N HIS A 359 -24.82 10.07 -3.93
CA HIS A 359 -24.49 8.69 -3.57
C HIS A 359 -23.00 8.38 -3.35
N ALA A 360 -22.20 9.39 -3.03
CA ALA A 360 -20.80 9.21 -2.67
C ALA A 360 -20.38 10.19 -1.58
N ASN A 361 -19.62 9.68 -0.63
CA ASN A 361 -18.97 10.48 0.41
C ASN A 361 -17.51 10.66 0.00
N PHE A 362 -17.05 11.90 -0.14
CA PHE A 362 -15.62 12.14 -0.02
C PHE A 362 -15.29 12.25 1.47
N VAL A 363 -14.56 11.27 1.97
CA VAL A 363 -14.32 11.06 3.40
C VAL A 363 -13.01 11.72 3.80
N TYR A 364 -13.06 12.37 4.96
CA TYR A 364 -11.96 12.99 5.67
C TYR A 364 -11.82 12.35 7.04
N MET A 365 -10.58 12.20 7.48
CA MET A 365 -10.24 11.77 8.84
C MET A 365 -9.88 13.01 9.62
N LEU A 366 -10.50 13.20 10.79
CA LEU A 366 -10.04 14.21 11.72
C LEU A 366 -8.68 13.77 12.24
N THR A 367 -7.66 14.57 11.93
CA THR A 367 -6.33 14.39 12.50
C THR A 367 -6.26 15.31 13.69
N GLU A 368 -6.50 14.75 14.85
CA GLU A 368 -5.81 15.28 16.01
C GLU A 368 -4.30 15.09 15.72
N GLU A 369 -3.46 15.97 16.26
CA GLU A 369 -2.04 15.69 16.56
C GLU A 369 -0.94 16.19 15.58
N ASN A 370 0.00 16.98 16.15
CA ASN A 370 1.07 17.75 15.51
C ASN A 370 2.31 16.91 15.11
N GLU A 371 2.44 15.65 15.54
CA GLU A 371 3.65 14.83 15.43
C GLU A 371 4.00 14.36 14.03
N CYS A 372 3.01 14.20 13.16
CA CYS A 372 3.23 13.89 11.75
C CYS A 372 3.57 15.13 10.92
N LYS A 373 3.52 16.33 11.53
CA LYS A 373 3.79 17.63 10.90
C LYS A 373 5.07 18.29 11.43
N SER A 374 5.32 18.21 12.74
CA SER A 374 6.48 18.81 13.41
C SER A 374 7.32 17.74 14.12
N TYR A 375 8.49 17.45 13.57
CA TYR A 375 9.46 16.48 14.08
C TYR A 375 10.89 16.91 13.74
N LYS A 376 11.87 16.47 14.54
CA LYS A 376 13.30 16.66 14.28
C LYS A 376 13.83 15.52 13.40
N ILE A 377 14.66 15.86 12.42
CA ILE A 377 15.17 14.89 11.45
C ILE A 377 16.51 14.30 11.94
N PHE A 378 16.65 13.00 11.74
CA PHE A 378 17.89 12.23 11.82
C PHE A 378 18.25 11.73 10.42
N ASP A 379 19.16 12.41 9.74
CA ASP A 379 19.57 12.10 8.36
C ASP A 379 21.04 11.70 8.22
N ASP A 380 21.81 11.84 9.28
CA ASP A 380 23.26 11.64 9.35
C ASP A 380 23.68 10.17 9.15
N ALA A 381 24.74 9.95 8.36
CA ALA A 381 25.30 8.62 8.10
C ALA A 381 25.76 7.89 9.36
N SER A 382 26.26 8.63 10.35
CA SER A 382 26.67 8.09 11.64
C SER A 382 25.50 7.61 12.49
N ARG A 383 24.24 7.77 12.07
CA ARG A 383 23.08 7.11 12.68
C ARG A 383 22.69 5.79 12.00
N SER A 384 23.37 5.38 10.93
CA SER A 384 23.12 4.11 10.26
C SER A 384 23.54 2.90 11.11
N GLN A 385 22.73 1.85 11.08
CA GLN A 385 23.06 0.54 11.64
C GLN A 385 24.34 -0.11 11.07
N PHE A 386 24.80 0.32 9.89
CA PHE A 386 26.02 -0.17 9.25
C PHE A 386 27.23 0.75 9.48
N HIS A 387 27.04 1.94 10.06
CA HIS A 387 28.15 2.84 10.36
C HIS A 387 28.95 2.30 11.55
N VAL A 388 30.17 1.84 11.28
CA VAL A 388 31.11 1.35 12.31
C VAL A 388 31.61 2.52 13.14
N THR A 389 31.60 2.36 14.47
CA THR A 389 32.08 3.39 15.39
C THR A 389 33.59 3.61 15.22
N ASN A 390 33.98 4.85 14.93
CA ASN A 390 35.39 5.25 14.91
C ASN A 390 35.80 5.75 16.30
N TYR A 391 36.68 5.00 16.97
CA TYR A 391 37.14 5.28 18.33
C TYR A 391 38.03 6.53 18.45
N GLY A 392 38.55 7.06 17.34
CA GLY A 392 39.29 8.33 17.29
C GLY A 392 38.40 9.57 17.19
N ARG A 393 37.07 9.41 17.18
CA ARG A 393 36.09 10.52 17.17
C ARG A 393 35.14 10.42 18.36
N PRO A 394 34.58 11.55 18.83
CA PRO A 394 33.58 11.53 19.90
C PRO A 394 32.44 10.56 19.58
N ILE A 395 32.07 9.73 20.56
CA ILE A 395 30.93 8.84 20.45
C ILE A 395 29.63 9.65 20.43
N ARG A 396 28.61 9.12 19.77
CA ARG A 396 27.26 9.67 19.77
C ARG A 396 26.62 9.41 21.14
N CYS A 397 26.37 10.49 21.86
CA CYS A 397 25.59 10.52 23.10
C CYS A 397 24.19 11.08 22.80
N ASP A 398 23.17 10.24 22.94
CA ASP A 398 21.77 10.67 22.86
C ASP A 398 21.20 11.04 24.25
N ASN A 399 21.94 10.77 25.34
CA ASN A 399 21.57 11.15 26.71
C ASN A 399 21.55 12.67 26.90
N GLY A 400 20.44 13.23 27.37
CA GLY A 400 20.27 14.66 27.62
C GLY A 400 20.37 15.56 26.37
N GLN A 401 20.58 14.99 25.18
CA GLN A 401 20.69 15.70 23.89
C GLN A 401 19.37 15.66 23.10
N LEU A 402 18.43 14.81 23.53
CA LEU A 402 17.08 14.70 22.96
C LEU A 402 16.07 15.44 23.84
N ASP A 403 15.07 16.04 23.21
CA ASP A 403 13.94 16.69 23.86
C ASP A 403 12.81 15.64 23.99
N GLU A 404 12.51 15.22 25.22
CA GLU A 404 11.48 14.23 25.53
C GLU A 404 10.08 14.65 25.09
N ASN A 405 9.84 15.94 24.85
CA ASN A 405 8.56 16.45 24.36
C ASN A 405 8.45 16.44 22.83
N ARG A 406 9.55 16.18 22.11
CA ARG A 406 9.64 16.30 20.66
C ARG A 406 9.62 14.95 19.94
N TRP A 407 9.06 14.96 18.73
CA TRP A 407 9.05 13.80 17.83
C TRP A 407 10.25 13.81 16.88
N TYR A 408 10.71 12.63 16.49
CA TYR A 408 11.91 12.42 15.68
C TYR A 408 11.63 11.52 14.47
N ARG A 409 12.32 11.74 13.36
CA ARG A 409 12.18 10.93 12.13
C ARG A 409 13.54 10.60 11.52
N PHE A 410 13.74 9.34 11.16
CA PHE A 410 14.90 8.92 10.37
C PHE A 410 14.67 9.20 8.87
N THR A 411 15.64 9.85 8.23
CA THR A 411 15.69 10.06 6.78
C THR A 411 17.14 9.92 6.25
N GLY A 412 17.38 10.23 4.97
CA GLY A 412 18.74 10.37 4.45
C GLY A 412 19.60 9.13 4.57
N ARG A 413 20.86 9.31 5.01
CA ARG A 413 21.84 8.22 5.18
C ARG A 413 21.62 7.43 6.48
N ALA A 414 20.89 8.01 7.44
CA ALA A 414 20.50 7.31 8.66
C ALA A 414 19.47 6.19 8.38
N GLY A 415 18.69 6.30 7.31
CA GLY A 415 17.65 5.34 6.93
C GLY A 415 16.25 5.95 6.94
N SER A 416 15.23 5.18 6.57
CA SER A 416 13.83 5.65 6.56
C SER A 416 13.06 5.35 7.84
N ALA A 417 13.66 4.56 8.74
CA ALA A 417 13.08 4.12 10.00
C ALA A 417 14.20 3.76 10.99
N MET A 418 13.87 3.57 12.27
CA MET A 418 14.76 2.93 13.23
C MET A 418 15.08 1.49 12.77
N ALA A 419 16.29 1.00 13.02
CA ALA A 419 16.62 -0.40 12.74
C ALA A 419 15.63 -1.33 13.46
N ASP A 420 15.11 -2.33 12.75
CA ASP A 420 14.06 -3.25 13.23
C ASP A 420 14.59 -4.67 13.49
N GLN A 421 15.90 -4.82 13.41
CA GLN A 421 16.64 -6.04 13.68
C GLN A 421 17.81 -5.73 14.61
N CYS A 422 18.25 -6.76 15.32
CA CYS A 422 19.37 -6.66 16.23
C CYS A 422 20.63 -6.16 15.52
N VAL A 423 21.04 -4.94 15.87
CA VAL A 423 22.25 -4.32 15.33
C VAL A 423 23.44 -4.73 16.22
N PRO A 424 24.60 -5.12 15.63
CA PRO A 424 25.83 -5.36 16.39
C PRO A 424 26.23 -4.16 17.25
N SER A 425 26.96 -4.41 18.35
CA SER A 425 27.55 -3.33 19.14
C SER A 425 28.59 -2.55 18.34
N SER A 426 28.93 -1.35 18.81
CA SER A 426 29.84 -0.43 18.10
C SER A 426 29.35 -0.04 16.70
N ARG A 427 28.06 0.30 16.59
CA ARG A 427 27.43 0.86 15.37
C ARG A 427 26.77 2.21 15.67
N CYS A 428 26.37 2.92 14.63
CA CYS A 428 25.90 4.32 14.69
C CYS A 428 26.76 5.25 15.55
N GLN A 429 28.09 5.11 15.45
CA GLN A 429 29.07 5.94 16.16
C GLN A 429 28.88 5.91 17.69
N THR A 430 28.26 4.87 18.24
CA THR A 430 28.11 4.66 19.68
C THR A 430 28.65 3.28 20.07
N PHE A 431 28.71 2.96 21.36
CA PHE A 431 29.13 1.63 21.81
C PHE A 431 27.90 0.70 21.94
N GLY A 432 26.88 1.17 22.65
CA GLY A 432 25.62 0.49 22.93
C GLY A 432 24.57 0.82 21.87
N THR A 433 24.30 -0.13 20.99
CA THR A 433 23.53 0.15 19.78
C THR A 433 22.04 -0.14 19.95
N GLY A 434 21.20 0.88 19.78
CA GLY A 434 19.74 0.80 19.98
C GLY A 434 18.96 0.49 18.70
N TRP A 435 18.13 -0.55 18.74
CA TRP A 435 17.23 -0.94 17.65
C TRP A 435 15.80 -1.18 18.17
N TYR A 436 14.80 -0.96 17.33
CA TYR A 436 13.40 -1.13 17.67
C TYR A 436 13.02 -2.62 17.67
N SER A 437 12.69 -3.14 18.85
CA SER A 437 12.34 -4.55 19.07
C SER A 437 10.84 -4.84 19.00
N GLY A 438 10.02 -3.78 18.84
CA GLY A 438 8.57 -3.86 18.74
C GLY A 438 8.06 -4.09 17.31
N SER A 439 6.74 -4.17 17.17
CA SER A 439 6.07 -4.25 15.87
C SER A 439 5.75 -2.85 15.37
N TYR A 440 6.04 -2.55 14.11
CA TYR A 440 5.70 -1.25 13.54
C TYR A 440 4.18 -1.04 13.46
N PRO A 441 3.63 0.09 13.96
CA PRO A 441 2.19 0.35 13.97
C PRO A 441 1.64 0.58 12.56
N GLN A 442 0.38 0.26 12.33
CA GLN A 442 -0.38 0.69 11.15
C GLN A 442 -0.88 2.13 11.34
N VAL A 443 -1.32 2.77 10.25
CA VAL A 443 -1.89 4.14 10.30
C VAL A 443 -3.12 4.21 11.22
N SER A 444 -3.91 3.13 11.24
CA SER A 444 -5.10 2.96 12.09
C SER A 444 -4.80 2.84 13.57
N ASP A 445 -3.57 2.45 13.92
CA ASP A 445 -3.24 2.05 15.30
C ASP A 445 -2.96 3.26 16.19
N GLY A 446 -2.82 4.45 15.61
CA GLY A 446 -2.54 5.65 16.41
C GLY A 446 -1.11 5.66 16.95
N ILE A 447 -0.89 6.41 18.04
CA ILE A 447 0.37 6.39 18.78
C ILE A 447 0.45 5.07 19.55
N GLN A 448 1.51 4.31 19.31
CA GLN A 448 1.78 3.04 19.99
C GLN A 448 3.02 3.16 20.86
N GLU A 449 3.03 2.46 21.98
CA GLU A 449 4.25 2.26 22.77
C GLU A 449 5.06 1.10 22.19
N GLY A 450 6.38 1.20 22.30
CA GLY A 450 7.26 0.12 21.87
C GLY A 450 8.64 0.24 22.46
N ASP A 451 9.38 -0.86 22.39
CA ASP A 451 10.65 -0.98 23.09
C ASP A 451 11.84 -0.92 22.13
N VAL A 452 12.81 -0.09 22.50
CA VAL A 452 14.16 -0.09 21.93
C VAL A 452 15.05 -0.99 22.78
N CYS A 453 15.67 -1.95 22.14
CA CYS A 453 16.68 -2.82 22.73
C CYS A 453 18.07 -2.31 22.37
N PHE A 454 18.92 -2.13 23.37
CA PHE A 454 20.32 -1.75 23.21
C PHE A 454 21.22 -2.97 23.38
N LYS A 455 22.11 -3.18 22.40
CA LYS A 455 23.13 -4.22 22.45
C LYS A 455 24.48 -3.63 22.84
N TRP A 456 25.09 -4.20 23.87
CA TRP A 456 26.45 -3.84 24.34
C TRP A 456 27.42 -5.00 24.13
N ASP A 457 27.19 -6.11 24.84
CA ASP A 457 27.90 -7.38 24.66
C ASP A 457 26.93 -8.56 24.81
N GLY A 458 27.21 -9.65 24.09
CA GLY A 458 26.40 -10.87 24.11
C GLY A 458 25.02 -10.73 23.44
N ASN A 459 23.95 -10.80 24.24
CA ASN A 459 22.55 -10.86 23.78
C ASN A 459 22.11 -9.54 23.10
N CYS A 460 21.16 -9.64 22.18
CA CYS A 460 20.62 -8.55 21.37
C CYS A 460 19.84 -7.47 22.14
N CYS A 461 19.54 -7.68 23.41
CA CYS A 461 18.85 -6.71 24.26
C CYS A 461 19.45 -6.72 25.67
N SER A 462 20.61 -6.08 25.83
CA SER A 462 21.27 -5.93 27.12
C SER A 462 20.56 -4.88 27.99
N LYS A 463 19.94 -3.87 27.37
CA LYS A 463 19.12 -2.85 28.03
C LYS A 463 17.89 -2.54 27.19
N LYS A 464 16.72 -2.39 27.82
CA LYS A 464 15.46 -2.05 27.16
C LYS A 464 14.99 -0.66 27.59
N VAL A 465 14.50 0.12 26.65
CA VAL A 465 13.94 1.46 26.90
C VAL A 465 12.65 1.61 26.09
N ASN A 466 11.60 2.11 26.75
CA ASN A 466 10.32 2.36 26.08
C ASN A 466 10.32 3.69 25.33
N ILE A 467 9.65 3.71 24.18
CA ILE A 467 9.43 4.87 23.32
C ILE A 467 7.98 4.89 22.84
N ARG A 468 7.53 6.02 22.29
CA ARG A 468 6.29 6.07 21.50
C ARG A 468 6.59 6.16 20.02
N ILE A 469 5.78 5.52 19.19
CA ILE A 469 5.91 5.47 17.74
C ILE A 469 4.55 5.71 17.08
N ARG A 470 4.53 6.50 15.99
CA ARG A 470 3.34 6.73 15.18
C ARG A 470 3.65 6.45 13.71
N ASN A 471 2.71 5.79 13.03
CA ASN A 471 2.74 5.64 11.58
C ASN A 471 1.99 6.81 10.92
N CYS A 472 2.73 7.69 10.25
CA CYS A 472 2.21 8.85 9.53
C CYS A 472 1.88 8.52 8.06
N SER A 473 1.41 7.30 7.79
CA SER A 473 1.17 6.72 6.46
C SER A 473 2.43 6.38 5.66
N SER A 474 3.33 7.34 5.43
CA SER A 474 4.49 7.17 4.54
C SER A 474 5.84 7.11 5.28
N PHE A 475 5.84 7.40 6.59
CA PHE A 475 7.02 7.36 7.44
C PHE A 475 6.60 7.17 8.90
N PHE A 476 7.58 6.83 9.74
CA PHE A 476 7.39 6.71 11.17
C PHE A 476 8.00 7.90 11.90
N VAL A 477 7.35 8.35 12.95
CA VAL A 477 7.88 9.29 13.91
C VAL A 477 7.98 8.64 15.28
N TYR A 478 9.00 9.03 16.04
CA TYR A 478 9.37 8.42 17.30
C TYR A 478 9.50 9.50 18.37
N LYS A 479 8.89 9.27 19.53
CA LYS A 479 9.14 10.06 20.74
C LYS A 479 10.10 9.28 21.61
N LEU A 480 11.36 9.72 21.60
CA LEU A 480 12.49 8.98 22.13
C LEU A 480 12.76 9.36 23.58
N ASN A 481 13.17 8.39 24.39
CA ASN A 481 13.57 8.59 25.77
C ASN A 481 14.98 9.21 25.81
N ASN A 482 15.16 10.32 26.56
CA ASN A 482 16.44 11.03 26.63
C ASN A 482 17.29 10.64 27.84
N LYS A 483 16.78 9.80 28.75
CA LYS A 483 17.44 9.34 29.97
C LYS A 483 18.14 7.99 29.75
N ILE A 484 19.05 7.96 28.79
CA ILE A 484 19.92 6.79 28.51
C ILE A 484 21.36 7.08 28.95
N SER A 485 22.30 6.13 28.92
CA SER A 485 23.71 6.50 29.17
C SER A 485 24.32 7.06 27.87
N CYS A 486 25.29 7.98 27.96
CA CYS A 486 25.95 8.58 26.80
C CYS A 486 26.63 7.56 25.88
N GLN A 487 26.81 6.34 26.35
CA GLN A 487 27.37 5.27 25.54
C GLN A 487 26.33 4.56 24.66
N TYR A 488 25.06 4.99 24.69
CA TYR A 488 23.96 4.43 23.90
C TYR A 488 23.39 5.45 22.91
N ALA A 489 23.01 4.99 21.73
CA ALA A 489 22.34 5.81 20.71
C ALA A 489 21.34 5.02 19.87
N TYR A 490 20.31 5.72 19.37
CA TYR A 490 19.28 5.15 18.52
C TYR A 490 19.76 5.06 17.06
N CYS A 491 19.77 3.84 16.52
CA CYS A 491 20.25 3.52 15.17
C CYS A 491 19.10 3.45 14.16
N GLY A 492 19.29 4.05 12.99
CA GLY A 492 18.41 3.94 11.83
C GLY A 492 18.79 2.80 10.89
N ASN A 493 17.86 2.41 10.02
CA ASN A 493 18.02 1.27 9.11
C ASN A 493 18.80 1.57 7.82
N GLY A 494 19.46 2.73 7.69
CA GLY A 494 20.14 3.17 6.46
C GLY A 494 21.39 2.35 6.15
N HIS A 495 21.74 2.18 4.86
CA HIS A 495 22.89 1.40 4.37
C HIS A 495 24.09 2.29 3.95
N PHE A 496 25.32 1.79 4.14
CA PHE A 496 26.56 2.47 3.75
C PHE A 496 26.96 2.11 2.31
N PHE A 497 27.19 3.12 1.46
CA PHE A 497 27.65 2.96 0.08
C PHE A 497 29.09 3.48 -0.04
N VAL A 498 30.01 2.65 -0.51
CA VAL A 498 31.34 3.12 -0.94
C VAL A 498 31.27 3.36 -2.44
N CYS A 499 31.59 4.58 -2.85
CA CYS A 499 31.61 4.98 -4.25
C CYS A 499 33.05 5.26 -4.68
N LEU A 500 33.54 4.50 -5.66
CA LEU A 500 34.80 4.77 -6.35
C LEU A 500 34.46 5.06 -7.81
N TYR A 501 34.96 6.18 -8.32
CA TYR A 501 34.96 6.59 -9.73
C TYR A 501 33.76 6.07 -10.55
N ALA A 502 32.60 6.68 -10.32
CA ALA A 502 31.33 6.51 -11.03
C ALA A 502 30.46 5.25 -10.72
N TYR A 503 30.85 4.37 -9.80
CA TYR A 503 29.97 3.28 -9.32
C TYR A 503 29.93 3.21 -7.78
N CYS A 504 28.73 3.01 -7.23
CA CYS A 504 28.54 2.80 -5.79
C CYS A 504 28.22 1.32 -5.54
N PHE A 505 28.99 0.67 -4.68
CA PHE A 505 28.79 -0.71 -4.28
C PHE A 505 28.23 -0.79 -2.85
N CYS A 506 27.39 -1.79 -2.61
CA CYS A 506 26.97 -2.21 -1.28
C CYS A 506 28.00 -3.25 -0.80
N LEU A 507 28.80 -2.94 0.22
CA LEU A 507 29.79 -3.86 0.77
C LEU A 507 29.11 -4.71 1.87
N ASP A 508 28.66 -5.91 1.50
CA ASP A 508 28.57 -7.02 2.44
C ASP A 508 29.82 -7.88 2.24
N ASN A 509 30.50 -8.26 3.32
CA ASN A 509 31.78 -8.99 3.31
C ASN A 509 31.80 -10.17 2.33
N PHE A 510 32.73 -10.09 1.36
CA PHE A 510 33.46 -11.16 0.65
C PHE A 510 32.84 -12.58 0.60
N VAL A 511 32.11 -12.89 -0.49
CA VAL A 511 32.24 -14.16 -1.24
C VAL A 511 32.02 -13.87 -2.73
N LEU A 512 32.97 -14.31 -3.55
CA LEU A 512 33.03 -14.14 -5.00
C LEU A 512 32.07 -15.08 -5.77
N PHE A 513 31.62 -14.56 -6.92
CA PHE A 513 30.98 -15.19 -8.09
C PHE A 513 29.46 -15.50 -8.15
N SER A 514 28.83 -14.71 -9.03
CA SER A 514 27.87 -15.08 -10.09
C SER A 514 26.36 -14.87 -9.84
N ASN A 515 25.79 -13.97 -10.65
CA ASN A 515 24.40 -13.85 -11.12
C ASN A 515 23.29 -14.60 -10.35
N ILE A 516 22.60 -13.93 -9.42
CA ILE A 516 21.24 -14.36 -9.02
C ILE A 516 20.31 -13.14 -8.87
N LEU A 517 19.34 -13.04 -9.78
CA LEU A 517 18.08 -12.32 -9.56
C LEU A 517 17.33 -12.99 -8.40
N ASP A 518 17.09 -12.28 -7.29
CA ASP A 518 16.34 -12.77 -6.12
C ASP A 518 14.81 -12.90 -6.36
N PHE A 519 14.39 -13.19 -7.60
CA PHE A 519 13.01 -13.43 -8.01
C PHE A 519 12.95 -13.95 -9.45
N HIS A 520 11.96 -14.79 -9.72
CA HIS A 520 11.66 -15.30 -11.06
C HIS A 520 10.35 -14.70 -11.57
N TYR A 521 10.03 -14.85 -12.86
CA TYR A 521 8.71 -14.49 -13.39
C TYR A 521 8.28 -15.48 -14.46
N GLU A 522 6.97 -15.72 -14.56
CA GLU A 522 6.38 -16.72 -15.46
C GLU A 522 5.39 -16.06 -16.42
N PRO A 523 5.36 -16.48 -17.70
CA PRO A 523 4.38 -15.97 -18.67
C PRO A 523 2.97 -16.50 -18.35
N ILE A 524 1.99 -15.60 -18.32
CA ILE A 524 0.57 -15.95 -18.13
C ILE A 524 -0.17 -16.02 -19.47
N GLY A 525 0.08 -15.08 -20.39
CA GLY A 525 -0.51 -15.12 -21.73
C GLY A 525 -0.85 -13.76 -22.32
N CYS A 526 -1.54 -13.77 -23.46
CA CYS A 526 -1.92 -12.57 -24.21
C CYS A 526 -3.37 -12.15 -23.94
N PHE A 527 -3.57 -10.91 -23.48
CA PHE A 527 -4.86 -10.37 -23.07
C PHE A 527 -5.15 -9.03 -23.75
N GLY A 528 -6.43 -8.75 -23.97
CA GLY A 528 -6.88 -7.50 -24.55
C GLY A 528 -6.64 -6.31 -23.62
N ASP A 529 -6.60 -5.13 -24.20
CA ASP A 529 -6.62 -3.87 -23.47
C ASP A 529 -7.39 -2.86 -24.30
N LYS A 530 -8.68 -2.74 -24.00
CA LYS A 530 -9.62 -1.91 -24.77
C LYS A 530 -9.40 -0.42 -24.56
N LEU A 531 -8.45 -0.04 -23.70
CA LEU A 531 -8.13 1.34 -23.30
C LEU A 531 -9.25 2.04 -22.49
N ASP A 532 -10.29 1.30 -22.10
CA ASP A 532 -11.36 1.77 -21.24
C ASP A 532 -10.86 1.94 -19.80
N VAL A 533 -11.33 2.98 -19.09
CA VAL A 533 -10.88 3.28 -17.71
C VAL A 533 -11.87 2.73 -16.68
N PRO A 534 -11.44 1.84 -15.75
CA PRO A 534 -10.05 1.48 -15.46
C PRO A 534 -9.53 0.38 -16.39
N ARG A 535 -8.28 0.53 -16.84
CA ARG A 535 -7.63 -0.49 -17.67
C ARG A 535 -7.31 -1.74 -16.85
N PRO A 536 -7.27 -2.93 -17.47
CA PRO A 536 -6.83 -4.18 -16.84
C PRO A 536 -5.49 -4.06 -16.09
N LEU A 537 -4.51 -3.38 -16.68
CA LEU A 537 -3.23 -3.02 -16.06
C LEU A 537 -3.12 -1.48 -16.04
N PRO A 538 -3.59 -0.82 -14.96
CA PRO A 538 -3.85 0.62 -15.00
C PRO A 538 -2.62 1.52 -14.87
N LEU A 539 -1.47 0.98 -14.46
CA LEU A 539 -0.26 1.77 -14.15
C LEU A 539 0.86 1.47 -15.14
N LEU A 540 1.31 2.50 -15.86
CA LEU A 540 2.55 2.41 -16.65
C LEU A 540 3.75 2.52 -15.71
N VAL A 541 4.38 1.40 -15.39
CA VAL A 541 5.55 1.33 -14.52
C VAL A 541 6.78 1.92 -15.21
N ARG A 542 6.96 1.62 -16.50
CA ARG A 542 8.08 2.09 -17.31
C ARG A 542 7.72 2.07 -18.79
N ASN A 543 8.26 3.01 -19.58
CA ASN A 543 8.13 2.98 -21.04
C ASN A 543 9.50 2.76 -21.70
N TYR A 544 9.74 1.56 -22.24
CA TYR A 544 10.97 1.20 -22.96
C TYR A 544 10.97 1.68 -24.42
N ARG A 545 9.87 2.25 -24.92
CA ARG A 545 9.79 2.78 -26.28
C ARG A 545 10.47 4.16 -26.44
N SER A 546 10.74 4.86 -25.34
CA SER A 546 11.22 6.25 -25.32
C SER A 546 12.57 6.40 -24.59
N ARG A 547 13.41 7.35 -25.06
CA ARG A 547 14.76 7.59 -24.49
C ARG A 547 14.69 7.93 -22.99
N PRO A 548 15.74 7.61 -22.20
CA PRO A 548 17.01 6.96 -22.60
C PRO A 548 16.90 5.45 -22.81
N TYR A 549 15.76 4.85 -22.47
CA TYR A 549 15.53 3.42 -22.62
C TYR A 549 15.11 3.08 -24.06
N ARG A 550 15.42 1.86 -24.46
CA ARG A 550 15.06 1.32 -25.76
C ARG A 550 14.54 -0.09 -25.55
N VAL A 551 13.53 -0.46 -26.33
CA VAL A 551 13.20 -1.85 -26.53
C VAL A 551 14.45 -2.51 -27.10
N ASP A 552 14.96 -3.51 -26.39
CA ASP A 552 16.02 -4.34 -26.89
C ASP A 552 15.43 -5.27 -27.94
N TRP A 553 15.51 -4.84 -29.20
CA TRP A 553 14.99 -5.59 -30.34
C TRP A 553 15.85 -6.81 -30.69
N ASN A 554 17.13 -6.80 -30.30
CA ASN A 554 18.04 -7.92 -30.50
C ASN A 554 17.72 -9.05 -29.51
N ASN A 555 17.29 -8.70 -28.29
CA ASN A 555 16.83 -9.65 -27.29
C ASN A 555 15.68 -9.09 -26.45
N ILE A 556 14.45 -9.38 -26.88
CA ILE A 556 13.24 -8.87 -26.20
C ILE A 556 13.12 -9.35 -24.75
N ASN A 557 13.75 -10.47 -24.38
CA ASN A 557 13.78 -10.94 -22.99
C ASN A 557 14.48 -9.95 -22.07
N ASN A 558 15.46 -9.17 -22.55
CA ASN A 558 16.09 -8.12 -21.73
C ASN A 558 15.07 -7.04 -21.35
N THR A 559 14.19 -6.67 -22.29
CA THR A 559 13.09 -5.72 -22.04
C THR A 559 12.07 -6.30 -21.06
N ILE A 560 11.74 -7.58 -21.17
CA ILE A 560 10.84 -8.29 -20.26
C ILE A 560 11.45 -8.37 -18.84
N GLN A 561 12.72 -8.74 -18.72
CA GLN A 561 13.45 -8.79 -17.45
C GLN A 561 13.55 -7.41 -16.79
N ALA A 562 13.83 -6.37 -17.58
CA ALA A 562 13.86 -5.00 -17.07
C ALA A 562 12.49 -4.59 -16.54
N CYS A 563 11.40 -4.90 -17.26
CA CYS A 563 10.04 -4.67 -16.79
C CYS A 563 9.76 -5.42 -15.48
N ALA A 564 10.14 -6.70 -15.37
CA ALA A 564 9.99 -7.48 -14.15
C ALA A 564 10.73 -6.87 -12.95
N LYS A 565 11.94 -6.33 -13.14
CA LYS A 565 12.73 -5.62 -12.11
C LYS A 565 12.02 -4.36 -11.60
N GLU A 566 11.51 -3.54 -12.51
CA GLU A 566 10.81 -2.30 -12.14
C GLU A 566 9.47 -2.58 -11.44
N VAL A 567 8.77 -3.62 -11.88
CA VAL A 567 7.50 -4.07 -11.26
C VAL A 567 7.75 -4.61 -9.86
N LYS A 568 8.81 -5.42 -9.64
CA LYS A 568 9.21 -5.88 -8.29
C LYS A 568 9.51 -4.69 -7.39
N LYS A 569 10.28 -3.72 -7.89
CA LYS A 569 10.64 -2.50 -7.16
C LYS A 569 9.42 -1.63 -6.83
N ALA A 570 8.40 -1.64 -7.68
CA ALA A 570 7.13 -0.96 -7.46
C ALA A 570 6.17 -1.71 -6.52
N GLY A 571 6.53 -2.91 -6.05
CA GLY A 571 5.70 -3.70 -5.13
C GLY A 571 4.51 -4.41 -5.79
N TYR A 572 4.51 -4.54 -7.12
CA TYR A 572 3.45 -5.26 -7.85
C TYR A 572 3.89 -6.68 -8.20
N VAL A 573 2.91 -7.55 -8.44
CA VAL A 573 3.15 -9.00 -8.63
C VAL A 573 2.78 -9.51 -10.02
N TYR A 574 2.07 -8.71 -10.81
CA TYR A 574 1.71 -9.01 -12.20
C TYR A 574 2.11 -7.82 -13.06
N PHE A 575 2.58 -8.07 -14.28
CA PHE A 575 2.89 -7.01 -15.24
C PHE A 575 2.59 -7.48 -16.64
N GLY A 576 2.34 -6.55 -17.55
CA GLY A 576 2.16 -6.83 -18.96
C GLY A 576 2.99 -5.88 -19.79
N LEU A 577 3.54 -6.38 -20.89
CA LEU A 577 4.12 -5.51 -21.91
C LEU A 577 3.07 -5.24 -22.98
N GLN A 578 2.76 -3.96 -23.18
CA GLN A 578 1.96 -3.47 -24.27
C GLN A 578 2.81 -2.77 -25.29
N PHE A 579 2.37 -2.81 -26.54
CA PHE A 579 2.99 -2.09 -27.63
C PHE A 579 4.52 -2.26 -27.66
N TYR A 580 4.96 -3.50 -27.52
CA TYR A 580 6.35 -4.00 -27.55
C TYR A 580 7.25 -3.58 -26.38
N GLY A 581 6.93 -2.52 -25.63
CA GLY A 581 7.86 -1.96 -24.63
C GLY A 581 7.23 -1.11 -23.54
N GLU A 582 5.91 -0.98 -23.49
CA GLU A 582 5.23 -0.29 -22.39
C GLU A 582 4.98 -1.29 -21.27
N CYS A 583 5.66 -1.11 -20.14
CA CYS A 583 5.59 -1.98 -18.98
C CYS A 583 4.44 -1.54 -18.08
N TRP A 584 3.28 -2.19 -18.21
CA TRP A 584 2.07 -1.91 -17.46
C TRP A 584 1.90 -2.88 -16.28
N SER A 585 1.34 -2.42 -15.17
CA SER A 585 1.10 -3.19 -13.96
C SER A 585 -0.02 -2.52 -13.13
N GLY A 586 -0.19 -2.92 -11.88
CA GLY A 586 -1.13 -2.32 -10.96
C GLY A 586 -1.26 -3.11 -9.66
N PRO A 587 -1.76 -2.47 -8.58
CA PRO A 587 -1.98 -3.16 -7.30
C PRO A 587 -2.91 -4.37 -7.47
N HIS A 588 -3.97 -4.25 -8.27
CA HIS A 588 -4.93 -5.32 -8.52
C HIS A 588 -4.67 -6.11 -9.81
N ALA A 589 -3.50 -5.95 -10.43
CA ALA A 589 -3.17 -6.59 -11.70
C ALA A 589 -3.34 -8.11 -11.69
N HIS A 590 -3.19 -8.77 -10.54
CA HIS A 590 -3.43 -10.20 -10.35
C HIS A 590 -4.91 -10.63 -10.48
N LEU A 591 -5.84 -9.68 -10.42
CA LEU A 591 -7.30 -9.89 -10.52
C LEU A 591 -7.88 -9.33 -11.82
N THR A 592 -7.24 -8.31 -12.40
CA THR A 592 -7.82 -7.48 -13.46
C THR A 592 -7.20 -7.73 -14.84
N TYR A 593 -6.04 -8.39 -14.95
CA TYR A 593 -5.28 -8.50 -16.20
C TYR A 593 -6.03 -9.15 -17.36
N ASP A 594 -7.05 -9.97 -17.10
CA ASP A 594 -7.84 -10.71 -18.08
C ASP A 594 -9.27 -10.16 -18.29
N GLU A 595 -9.61 -9.02 -17.69
CA GLU A 595 -10.96 -8.41 -17.76
C GLU A 595 -11.43 -8.14 -19.20
N ASP A 596 -10.51 -7.79 -20.08
CA ASP A 596 -10.78 -7.54 -21.50
C ASP A 596 -10.72 -8.80 -22.38
N GLY A 597 -10.52 -9.97 -21.78
CA GLY A 597 -10.47 -11.27 -22.46
C GLY A 597 -9.12 -11.57 -23.12
N LYS A 598 -9.02 -12.74 -23.74
CA LYS A 598 -7.80 -13.16 -24.46
C LYS A 598 -7.64 -12.37 -25.76
N SER A 599 -6.38 -12.11 -26.13
CA SER A 599 -6.01 -11.47 -27.39
C SER A 599 -5.05 -12.35 -28.18
N THR A 600 -5.07 -12.21 -29.51
CA THR A 600 -4.07 -12.80 -30.41
C THR A 600 -3.00 -11.78 -30.80
N ARG A 601 -3.10 -10.54 -30.33
CA ARG A 601 -2.23 -9.42 -30.70
C ARG A 601 -0.98 -9.33 -29.83
N CYS A 602 -0.32 -10.45 -29.56
CA CYS A 602 0.99 -10.48 -28.92
C CYS A 602 2.00 -11.26 -29.77
N VAL A 603 3.27 -10.94 -29.63
CA VAL A 603 4.37 -11.58 -30.34
C VAL A 603 5.59 -11.61 -29.43
N ASN A 604 6.33 -12.73 -29.42
CA ASN A 604 7.58 -12.89 -28.68
C ASN A 604 7.52 -12.40 -27.21
N GLY A 605 6.43 -12.73 -26.50
CA GLY A 605 6.28 -12.38 -25.09
C GLY A 605 5.94 -10.90 -24.82
N VAL A 606 5.59 -10.11 -25.83
CA VAL A 606 5.13 -8.72 -25.67
C VAL A 606 3.84 -8.48 -26.46
N GLY A 607 2.99 -7.58 -25.97
CA GLY A 607 1.75 -7.20 -26.63
C GLY A 607 1.96 -6.17 -27.73
N LYS A 608 1.12 -6.17 -28.77
CA LYS A 608 1.00 -5.09 -29.76
C LYS A 608 0.07 -3.99 -29.19
N ARG A 609 -0.32 -3.00 -30.00
CA ARG A 609 -1.29 -1.97 -29.59
C ARG A 609 -2.60 -2.65 -29.14
N MET A 610 -3.12 -2.24 -27.96
CA MET A 610 -4.35 -2.76 -27.34
C MET A 610 -4.29 -4.23 -26.88
N ALA A 611 -3.09 -4.74 -26.58
CA ALA A 611 -2.92 -6.05 -25.96
C ALA A 611 -1.75 -6.04 -24.99
N ASN A 612 -1.91 -6.75 -23.88
CA ASN A 612 -0.86 -6.97 -22.89
C ASN A 612 -0.42 -8.44 -22.97
N PHE A 613 0.88 -8.69 -23.14
CA PHE A 613 1.41 -10.01 -22.82
C PHE A 613 1.81 -10.00 -21.35
N VAL A 614 1.06 -10.74 -20.54
CA VAL A 614 1.07 -10.67 -19.07
C VAL A 614 1.99 -11.74 -18.48
N TYR A 615 2.70 -11.35 -17.44
CA TYR A 615 3.61 -12.14 -16.62
C TYR A 615 3.26 -11.99 -15.14
N ARG A 616 3.62 -12.98 -14.35
CA ARG A 616 3.54 -12.98 -12.88
C ARG A 616 4.93 -13.06 -12.28
N LEU A 617 5.24 -12.22 -11.31
CA LEU A 617 6.43 -12.38 -10.47
C LEU A 617 6.24 -13.57 -9.52
N VAL A 618 7.26 -14.42 -9.45
CA VAL A 618 7.31 -15.57 -8.56
C VAL A 618 8.47 -15.42 -7.58
N PHE A 619 8.11 -15.40 -6.31
CA PHE A 619 9.04 -15.27 -5.19
C PHE A 619 9.48 -16.65 -4.71
N LYS A 620 10.71 -16.75 -4.21
CA LYS A 620 11.35 -18.01 -3.83
C LYS A 620 10.50 -18.78 -2.82
N GLU A 621 10.03 -18.12 -1.77
CA GLU A 621 9.13 -18.65 -0.74
C GLU A 621 7.76 -19.08 -1.25
N CYS A 622 7.34 -18.63 -2.43
CA CYS A 622 6.11 -19.06 -3.11
C CYS A 622 6.34 -20.27 -4.04
N LYS A 623 7.57 -20.77 -4.16
CA LYS A 623 7.94 -22.01 -4.86
C LYS A 623 8.55 -23.05 -3.91
N GLU A 624 9.44 -22.59 -3.05
CA GLU A 624 10.22 -23.39 -2.12
C GLU A 624 9.59 -23.28 -0.72
N TYR A 625 8.66 -24.17 -0.43
CA TYR A 625 8.03 -24.30 0.89
C TYR A 625 7.78 -25.76 1.22
N ARG A 626 7.66 -26.05 2.52
CA ARG A 626 7.27 -27.35 3.04
C ARG A 626 5.76 -27.39 3.27
N ILE A 627 5.16 -28.56 3.11
CA ILE A 627 3.70 -28.69 3.21
C ILE A 627 3.31 -29.20 4.60
N LEU A 628 2.37 -28.51 5.24
CA LEU A 628 1.66 -28.95 6.43
C LEU A 628 0.26 -29.39 6.03
N GLN A 629 0.08 -30.69 5.82
CA GLN A 629 -1.18 -31.27 5.31
C GLN A 629 -1.84 -32.30 6.22
N ALA A 630 -1.17 -32.64 7.32
CA ALA A 630 -1.62 -33.68 8.24
C ALA A 630 -3.02 -33.33 8.79
N PRO A 631 -4.01 -34.25 8.71
CA PRO A 631 -5.40 -33.96 9.09
C PRO A 631 -5.57 -33.50 10.54
N ASP A 632 -4.68 -33.96 11.39
CA ASP A 632 -4.60 -33.63 12.80
C ASP A 632 -4.18 -32.17 13.08
N ARG A 633 -3.67 -31.42 12.09
CA ARG A 633 -3.38 -29.98 12.23
C ARG A 633 -4.61 -29.07 12.10
N SER A 634 -5.77 -29.63 11.77
CA SER A 634 -7.04 -28.89 11.69
C SER A 634 -7.44 -28.34 13.06
N ILE A 635 -7.91 -27.09 13.13
CA ILE A 635 -8.45 -26.50 14.38
C ILE A 635 -9.64 -27.26 14.97
N HIS A 636 -10.24 -28.19 14.23
CA HIS A 636 -11.32 -29.02 14.76
C HIS A 636 -10.85 -30.42 15.21
N HIS A 637 -9.59 -30.79 14.95
CA HIS A 637 -9.09 -32.13 15.29
C HIS A 637 -8.88 -32.28 16.79
N PRO A 638 -9.47 -33.27 17.46
CA PRO A 638 -9.25 -33.49 18.88
C PRO A 638 -7.81 -33.91 19.16
N TYR A 639 -7.34 -33.62 20.38
CA TYR A 639 -6.09 -34.14 20.91
C TYR A 639 -6.14 -35.67 21.09
N THR A 640 -5.00 -36.34 20.87
CA THR A 640 -4.78 -37.76 21.15
C THR A 640 -3.52 -37.93 22.01
N PRO A 641 -3.42 -38.94 22.89
CA PRO A 641 -2.24 -39.12 23.75
C PRO A 641 -0.89 -39.29 23.02
N SER A 642 -0.91 -39.73 21.75
CA SER A 642 0.24 -39.81 20.84
C SER A 642 0.46 -38.53 20.00
N ALA A 643 -0.08 -37.39 20.44
CA ALA A 643 -0.12 -36.13 19.69
C ALA A 643 1.27 -35.65 19.22
N PRO A 644 1.46 -35.44 17.91
CA PRO A 644 2.69 -34.86 17.38
C PRO A 644 2.78 -33.35 17.67
N CYS A 645 4.02 -32.85 17.76
CA CYS A 645 4.31 -31.47 18.12
C CYS A 645 5.26 -30.75 17.16
N ASP A 646 5.32 -29.41 17.23
CA ASP A 646 6.17 -28.60 16.35
C ASP A 646 7.50 -28.15 17.02
N PHE A 647 7.89 -28.76 18.15
CA PHE A 647 9.17 -28.48 18.82
C PHE A 647 10.40 -28.86 17.95
N ASN A 648 10.27 -29.83 17.05
CA ASN A 648 11.34 -30.20 16.11
C ASN A 648 11.11 -29.63 14.70
N LEU A 649 10.20 -28.65 14.56
CA LEU A 649 9.93 -28.03 13.28
C LEU A 649 11.13 -27.17 12.85
N LYS A 650 11.80 -27.57 11.76
CA LYS A 650 12.95 -26.83 11.21
C LYS A 650 12.51 -25.45 10.70
N PRO A 651 13.24 -24.36 11.00
CA PRO A 651 12.94 -23.05 10.45
C PRO A 651 12.88 -23.06 8.92
N SER A 652 11.71 -22.77 8.34
CA SER A 652 11.48 -22.81 6.89
C SER A 652 10.17 -22.09 6.53
N TRP A 653 9.95 -21.83 5.24
CA TRP A 653 8.62 -21.50 4.72
C TRP A 653 7.74 -22.76 4.68
N TYR A 654 6.51 -22.61 5.15
CA TYR A 654 5.49 -23.66 5.23
C TYR A 654 4.17 -23.20 4.60
N ARG A 655 3.46 -24.13 3.98
CA ARG A 655 2.11 -23.93 3.43
C ARG A 655 1.15 -24.95 4.02
N PHE A 656 -0.02 -24.49 4.45
CA PHE A 656 -1.11 -25.38 4.86
C PHE A 656 -1.87 -25.86 3.62
N GLU A 657 -2.01 -27.18 3.49
CA GLU A 657 -2.78 -27.84 2.41
C GLU A 657 -3.61 -29.01 2.96
N GLY A 658 -4.41 -29.65 2.10
CA GLY A 658 -5.16 -30.85 2.45
C GLY A 658 -6.13 -30.63 3.61
N ARG A 659 -6.24 -31.63 4.50
CA ARG A 659 -7.17 -31.59 5.65
C ARG A 659 -6.71 -30.64 6.77
N ALA A 660 -5.46 -30.20 6.75
CA ALA A 660 -4.97 -29.17 7.65
C ALA A 660 -5.56 -27.78 7.34
N GLY A 661 -6.04 -27.55 6.12
CA GLY A 661 -6.61 -26.27 5.68
C GLY A 661 -5.82 -25.59 4.57
N THR A 662 -6.12 -24.32 4.31
CA THR A 662 -5.49 -23.49 3.26
C THR A 662 -4.59 -22.38 3.82
N ALA A 663 -4.65 -22.16 5.13
CA ALA A 663 -3.85 -21.20 5.87
C ALA A 663 -3.72 -21.62 7.34
N MET A 664 -2.82 -20.99 8.08
CA MET A 664 -2.86 -21.05 9.54
C MET A 664 -4.19 -20.46 10.03
N ALA A 665 -4.76 -21.03 11.09
CA ALA A 665 -5.94 -20.48 11.73
C ALA A 665 -5.68 -19.05 12.19
N ASN A 666 -6.62 -18.15 11.94
CA ASN A 666 -6.54 -16.73 12.31
C ASN A 666 -7.56 -16.36 13.41
N SER A 667 -8.07 -17.38 14.10
CA SER A 667 -8.97 -17.29 15.24
C SER A 667 -8.52 -18.29 16.30
N CYS A 668 -8.59 -17.89 17.57
CA CYS A 668 -8.18 -18.70 18.71
C CYS A 668 -8.89 -20.07 18.74
N PRO A 669 -8.15 -21.19 18.54
CA PRO A 669 -8.70 -22.53 18.69
C PRO A 669 -8.77 -22.88 20.17
N SER A 670 -9.84 -23.54 20.62
CA SER A 670 -9.94 -24.07 21.98
C SER A 670 -8.78 -25.03 22.30
N ARG A 671 -8.39 -25.13 23.58
CA ARG A 671 -7.40 -26.13 24.04
C ARG A 671 -7.78 -27.54 23.57
N PHE A 672 -6.80 -28.43 23.42
CA PHE A 672 -6.98 -29.81 22.95
C PHE A 672 -7.50 -29.94 21.51
N LYS A 673 -7.18 -28.94 20.68
CA LYS A 673 -7.47 -28.95 19.25
C LYS A 673 -6.20 -29.00 18.42
N CYS A 674 -6.36 -29.33 17.13
CA CYS A 674 -5.23 -29.43 16.21
C CYS A 674 -4.21 -30.49 16.67
N GLY A 675 -4.75 -31.58 17.22
CA GLY A 675 -3.98 -32.77 17.59
C GLY A 675 -2.85 -32.43 18.56
N THR A 676 -3.02 -31.42 19.41
CA THR A 676 -2.06 -30.97 20.42
C THR A 676 -2.78 -30.48 21.68
N ILE A 677 -2.04 -30.30 22.76
CA ILE A 677 -2.57 -29.74 24.02
C ILE A 677 -2.76 -28.22 23.88
N VAL A 678 -1.74 -27.51 23.36
CA VAL A 678 -1.70 -26.05 23.28
C VAL A 678 -1.66 -25.58 21.81
N PRO A 679 -2.82 -25.31 21.18
CA PRO A 679 -2.89 -24.97 19.76
C PRO A 679 -2.42 -23.55 19.47
N GLY A 680 -1.63 -23.42 18.41
CA GLY A 680 -1.08 -22.15 17.90
C GLY A 680 -1.86 -21.61 16.72
N TRP A 681 -2.18 -20.32 16.75
CA TRP A 681 -2.92 -19.60 15.72
C TRP A 681 -2.29 -18.24 15.41
N LEU A 682 -2.53 -17.75 14.21
CA LEU A 682 -2.04 -16.45 13.75
C LEU A 682 -2.88 -15.33 14.36
N ASN A 683 -2.27 -14.51 15.21
CA ASN A 683 -2.92 -13.35 15.80
C ASN A 683 -2.82 -12.14 14.85
N GLY A 684 -3.93 -11.86 14.18
CA GLY A 684 -4.07 -10.75 13.23
C GLY A 684 -4.53 -11.19 11.84
N PRO A 685 -4.85 -10.23 10.95
CA PRO A 685 -5.31 -10.53 9.61
C PRO A 685 -4.19 -11.12 8.74
N LEU A 686 -4.57 -12.03 7.85
CA LEU A 686 -3.72 -12.52 6.77
C LEU A 686 -3.39 -11.36 5.81
N PRO A 687 -2.14 -11.27 5.29
CA PRO A 687 -1.72 -10.16 4.43
C PRO A 687 -2.43 -10.15 3.06
N SER A 688 -2.60 -8.96 2.50
CA SER A 688 -2.88 -8.79 1.08
C SER A 688 -1.67 -9.18 0.22
N VAL A 689 -1.86 -9.30 -1.09
CA VAL A 689 -0.75 -9.58 -2.02
C VAL A 689 0.26 -8.42 -2.05
N GLN A 690 -0.22 -7.19 -1.83
CA GLN A 690 0.57 -5.96 -1.86
C GLN A 690 1.36 -5.73 -0.57
N ASP A 691 0.93 -6.33 0.55
CA ASP A 691 1.62 -6.21 1.83
C ASP A 691 2.99 -6.93 1.84
N GLY A 692 3.25 -7.78 0.83
CA GLY A 692 4.51 -8.51 0.73
C GLY A 692 4.69 -9.52 1.87
N ILE A 693 5.90 -9.53 2.45
CA ILE A 693 6.20 -10.33 3.64
C ILE A 693 5.89 -9.47 4.88
N VAL A 694 4.94 -9.91 5.69
CA VAL A 694 4.58 -9.24 6.95
C VAL A 694 4.99 -10.08 8.15
N SER A 695 5.41 -9.44 9.24
CA SER A 695 5.58 -10.11 10.53
C SER A 695 4.24 -10.22 11.25
N ARG A 696 3.96 -11.39 11.83
CA ARG A 696 2.74 -11.69 12.59
C ARG A 696 3.10 -12.51 13.81
N LYS A 697 2.37 -12.25 14.90
CA LYS A 697 2.47 -13.02 16.13
C LYS A 697 1.64 -14.30 16.00
N ILE A 698 2.21 -15.44 16.33
CA ILE A 698 1.47 -16.68 16.54
C ILE A 698 1.23 -16.79 18.03
N CYS A 699 -0.02 -16.83 18.44
CA CYS A 699 -0.45 -17.01 19.81
C CYS A 699 -0.80 -18.48 20.06
N PHE A 700 -0.48 -18.98 21.24
CA PHE A 700 -0.79 -20.34 21.66
C PHE A 700 -1.77 -20.31 22.82
N ASN A 701 -2.88 -21.03 22.70
CA ASN A 701 -3.99 -20.97 23.65
C ASN A 701 -3.84 -21.97 24.80
N GLN A 702 -4.02 -21.50 26.03
CA GLN A 702 -4.14 -22.32 27.24
C GLN A 702 -5.38 -21.89 28.06
N ASP A 703 -6.49 -22.63 27.88
CA ASP A 703 -7.81 -22.53 28.54
C ASP A 703 -8.42 -21.12 28.68
N ARG A 704 -7.85 -20.25 29.51
CA ARG A 704 -8.34 -18.89 29.82
C ARG A 704 -7.56 -17.78 29.10
N ASP A 705 -6.42 -18.09 28.49
CA ASP A 705 -5.60 -17.14 27.74
C ASP A 705 -5.32 -17.64 26.31
N CYS A 706 -6.00 -17.03 25.34
CA CYS A 706 -5.85 -17.27 23.92
C CYS A 706 -4.44 -16.96 23.37
N CYS A 707 -3.60 -16.26 24.14
CA CYS A 707 -2.21 -15.97 23.80
C CYS A 707 -1.27 -16.14 24.99
N PHE A 708 -1.45 -17.20 25.77
CA PHE A 708 -0.59 -17.53 26.92
C PHE A 708 0.90 -17.43 26.60
N THR A 709 1.30 -17.95 25.43
CA THR A 709 2.64 -17.73 24.90
C THR A 709 2.59 -17.48 23.40
N SER A 710 3.69 -17.03 22.82
CA SER A 710 3.73 -16.64 21.42
C SER A 710 5.08 -16.79 20.78
N THR A 711 5.08 -16.81 19.45
CA THR A 711 6.28 -16.74 18.62
C THR A 711 6.04 -15.84 17.41
N GLN A 712 7.11 -15.41 16.76
CA GLN A 712 7.02 -14.58 15.55
C GLN A 712 7.05 -15.46 14.30
N ALA A 713 6.18 -15.13 13.35
CA ALA A 713 6.19 -15.71 12.00
C ALA A 713 6.22 -14.61 10.95
N LYS A 714 6.82 -14.92 9.80
CA LYS A 714 6.66 -14.11 8.59
C LYS A 714 5.56 -14.72 7.73
N VAL A 715 4.68 -13.92 7.16
CA VAL A 715 3.56 -14.39 6.34
C VAL A 715 3.59 -13.68 5.01
N ARG A 716 3.36 -14.42 3.92
CA ARG A 716 3.22 -13.85 2.58
C ARG A 716 2.00 -14.42 1.87
N ASN A 717 1.28 -13.55 1.16
CA ASN A 717 0.24 -13.95 0.22
C ASN A 717 0.83 -14.09 -1.19
N CYS A 718 0.85 -15.30 -1.73
CA CYS A 718 1.43 -15.65 -3.03
C CYS A 718 0.48 -15.46 -4.22
N ALA A 719 -0.53 -14.60 -4.06
CA ALA A 719 -1.61 -14.36 -5.02
C ALA A 719 -2.45 -15.63 -5.31
N GLY A 720 -2.92 -16.28 -4.24
CA GLY A 720 -3.80 -17.45 -4.31
C GLY A 720 -3.67 -18.42 -3.14
N PHE A 721 -2.56 -18.38 -2.41
CA PHE A 721 -2.32 -19.15 -1.19
C PHE A 721 -1.34 -18.42 -0.27
N TYR A 722 -1.24 -18.86 0.98
CA TYR A 722 -0.38 -18.26 1.99
C TYR A 722 0.80 -19.16 2.34
N VAL A 723 1.96 -18.53 2.54
CA VAL A 723 3.15 -19.20 3.09
C VAL A 723 3.57 -18.52 4.38
N PHE A 724 4.04 -19.32 5.33
CA PHE A 724 4.37 -18.93 6.69
C PHE A 724 5.79 -19.36 6.99
N TYR A 725 6.68 -18.42 7.33
CA TYR A 725 7.99 -18.74 7.85
C TYR A 725 7.84 -19.09 9.34
N LEU A 726 7.85 -20.39 9.63
CA LEU A 726 7.66 -20.94 10.97
C LEU A 726 8.99 -21.39 11.53
N ARG A 727 9.16 -21.24 12.85
CA ARG A 727 10.32 -21.71 13.60
C ARG A 727 9.90 -22.92 14.45
N SER A 728 10.84 -23.48 15.19
CA SER A 728 10.52 -24.46 16.23
C SER A 728 9.57 -23.84 17.26
N ALA A 729 8.56 -24.61 17.68
CA ALA A 729 7.70 -24.22 18.79
C ALA A 729 8.49 -24.32 20.13
N PRO A 730 8.27 -23.43 21.12
CA PRO A 730 9.08 -23.41 22.34
C PRO A 730 9.07 -24.72 23.16
N TYR A 731 7.96 -25.46 23.15
CA TYR A 731 7.81 -26.74 23.86
C TYR A 731 6.98 -27.73 23.02
N CYS A 732 7.10 -29.02 23.31
CA CYS A 732 6.39 -30.07 22.55
C CYS A 732 4.88 -30.11 22.80
N GLN A 733 4.33 -29.35 23.75
CA GLN A 733 2.87 -29.25 23.87
C GLN A 733 2.25 -28.27 22.86
N LEU A 734 3.07 -27.57 22.07
CA LEU A 734 2.65 -26.53 21.15
C LEU A 734 2.72 -26.99 19.69
N ARG A 735 1.70 -26.63 18.92
CA ARG A 735 1.62 -26.97 17.49
C ARG A 735 0.93 -25.88 16.69
N TYR A 736 1.41 -25.61 15.48
CA TYR A 736 0.81 -24.66 14.57
C TYR A 736 -0.43 -25.26 13.89
N CYS A 737 -1.56 -24.56 14.03
CA CYS A 737 -2.86 -25.06 13.59
C CYS A 737 -3.30 -24.43 12.29
N GLY A 738 -3.76 -25.27 11.39
CA GLY A 738 -4.35 -24.85 10.13
C GLY A 738 -5.86 -24.66 10.27
N ASN A 739 -6.41 -23.78 9.43
CA ASN A 739 -7.84 -23.47 9.38
C ASN A 739 -8.71 -24.58 8.75
N GLY A 740 -8.17 -25.80 8.62
CA GLY A 740 -8.90 -26.97 8.13
C GLY A 740 -10.09 -27.27 9.01
N ARG A 741 -11.19 -27.76 8.43
CA ARG A 741 -12.42 -28.13 9.14
C ARG A 741 -12.56 -29.64 9.24
N ILE A 742 -12.91 -30.18 10.42
CA ILE A 742 -13.17 -31.61 10.62
C ILE A 742 -14.59 -31.94 10.17
N VAL A 743 -14.59 -32.65 9.04
CA VAL A 743 -15.56 -33.53 8.35
C VAL A 743 -17.02 -33.13 8.14
N ASN A 744 -17.45 -33.48 6.92
CA ASN A 744 -18.80 -33.71 6.40
C ASN A 744 -19.70 -32.49 6.15
N ALA A 745 -19.31 -31.62 5.19
CA ALA A 745 -20.25 -30.82 4.36
C ALA A 745 -19.63 -30.09 3.14
N SER A 746 -18.31 -30.03 2.93
CA SER A 746 -17.74 -29.17 1.85
C SER A 746 -16.67 -29.86 1.03
N GLN A 747 -17.12 -30.71 0.09
CA GLN A 747 -16.26 -31.32 -0.94
C GLN A 747 -16.04 -30.39 -2.14
N TYR A 748 -16.42 -29.11 -2.08
CA TYR A 748 -16.34 -28.21 -3.22
C TYR A 748 -15.92 -26.79 -2.84
N VAL A 749 -15.29 -26.10 -3.79
CA VAL A 749 -14.83 -24.72 -3.71
C VAL A 749 -15.50 -23.88 -4.79
N LYS A 750 -15.83 -22.64 -4.45
CA LYS A 750 -16.37 -21.67 -5.40
C LYS A 750 -15.30 -21.31 -6.43
N VAL A 751 -15.60 -21.52 -7.70
CA VAL A 751 -14.73 -21.20 -8.85
C VAL A 751 -14.90 -19.75 -9.27
N GLY A 752 -16.14 -19.26 -9.31
CA GLY A 752 -16.42 -17.88 -9.71
C GLY A 752 -17.80 -17.72 -10.33
N CYS A 753 -18.05 -16.56 -10.94
CA CYS A 753 -19.28 -16.28 -11.65
C CYS A 753 -19.08 -16.13 -13.14
N PHE A 754 -19.93 -16.79 -13.92
CA PHE A 754 -19.80 -16.88 -15.36
C PHE A 754 -21.13 -16.59 -16.02
N ARG A 755 -21.08 -15.93 -17.17
CA ARG A 755 -22.29 -15.66 -17.97
C ARG A 755 -22.79 -16.96 -18.56
N ASP A 756 -24.10 -17.05 -18.74
CA ASP A 756 -24.77 -18.15 -19.41
C ASP A 756 -25.67 -17.64 -20.53
N LYS A 757 -26.24 -18.55 -21.32
CA LYS A 757 -27.25 -18.25 -22.35
C LYS A 757 -28.50 -19.08 -22.13
N LEU A 758 -29.67 -18.52 -22.44
CA LEU A 758 -30.97 -19.19 -22.25
C LEU A 758 -31.20 -20.37 -23.19
N SER A 759 -30.48 -20.46 -24.32
CA SER A 759 -30.68 -21.54 -25.30
C SER A 759 -30.16 -22.89 -24.78
N PRO A 760 -30.97 -23.97 -24.79
CA PRO A 760 -30.57 -25.31 -24.31
C PRO A 760 -29.32 -25.87 -24.99
N ARG A 761 -29.12 -25.59 -26.29
CA ARG A 761 -27.94 -26.03 -27.05
C ARG A 761 -26.70 -25.16 -26.81
N ALA A 762 -26.87 -24.02 -26.15
CA ALA A 762 -25.82 -23.03 -25.95
C ALA A 762 -25.47 -22.77 -24.48
N ARG A 763 -26.06 -23.47 -23.50
CA ARG A 763 -25.70 -23.27 -22.08
C ARG A 763 -24.25 -23.65 -21.80
N ALA A 764 -23.62 -22.91 -20.88
CA ALA A 764 -22.25 -23.18 -20.41
C ALA A 764 -22.20 -24.47 -19.58
N LEU A 765 -23.25 -24.75 -18.82
CA LEU A 765 -23.49 -26.01 -18.10
C LEU A 765 -24.82 -26.58 -18.63
N PRO A 766 -24.80 -27.61 -19.48
CA PRO A 766 -25.96 -27.98 -20.30
C PRO A 766 -27.07 -28.75 -19.55
N GLU A 767 -26.79 -29.32 -18.38
CA GLU A 767 -27.73 -30.19 -17.67
C GLU A 767 -28.30 -29.50 -16.42
N LEU A 768 -29.62 -29.39 -16.34
CA LEU A 768 -30.31 -28.97 -15.12
C LEU A 768 -30.51 -30.19 -14.22
N LEU A 769 -29.84 -30.22 -13.07
CA LEU A 769 -29.90 -31.33 -12.13
C LEU A 769 -31.09 -31.22 -11.16
N ALA A 770 -31.49 -29.99 -10.81
CA ALA A 770 -32.61 -29.71 -9.90
C ALA A 770 -33.01 -28.22 -9.94
N ASN A 771 -34.24 -27.89 -9.52
CA ASN A 771 -34.72 -26.51 -9.38
C ASN A 771 -35.34 -26.30 -7.99
N TYR A 772 -34.70 -25.47 -7.17
CA TYR A 772 -35.10 -25.17 -5.79
C TYR A 772 -35.75 -23.81 -5.61
N ARG A 773 -36.09 -23.10 -6.69
CA ARG A 773 -36.56 -21.70 -6.65
C ARG A 773 -37.82 -21.47 -5.80
N GLY A 774 -38.70 -22.46 -5.71
CA GLY A 774 -39.92 -22.38 -4.90
C GLY A 774 -39.68 -22.51 -3.38
N ASN A 775 -38.54 -23.06 -2.96
CA ASN A 775 -38.26 -23.42 -1.56
C ASN A 775 -36.86 -22.93 -1.14
N ILE A 776 -36.53 -21.67 -1.43
CA ILE A 776 -35.23 -21.09 -1.06
C ILE A 776 -35.29 -20.58 0.39
N ASN A 777 -34.36 -21.06 1.22
CA ASN A 777 -34.07 -20.45 2.51
C ASN A 777 -33.14 -19.23 2.31
N TRP A 778 -33.74 -18.04 2.25
CA TRP A 778 -33.00 -16.79 2.01
C TRP A 778 -32.01 -16.43 3.12
N ASN A 779 -32.22 -16.93 4.34
CA ASN A 779 -31.31 -16.75 5.47
C ASN A 779 -30.12 -17.72 5.41
N ASN A 780 -30.20 -18.77 4.58
CA ASN A 780 -29.14 -19.75 4.40
C ASN A 780 -29.04 -20.22 2.93
N LEU A 781 -28.52 -19.35 2.06
CA LEU A 781 -28.32 -19.68 0.64
C LEU A 781 -27.33 -20.83 0.40
N MET A 782 -26.49 -21.18 1.38
CA MET A 782 -25.58 -22.32 1.27
C MET A 782 -26.32 -23.66 1.21
N GLU A 783 -27.54 -23.73 1.76
CA GLU A 783 -28.38 -24.95 1.72
C GLU A 783 -28.68 -25.38 0.28
N VAL A 784 -28.97 -24.41 -0.60
CA VAL A 784 -29.21 -24.66 -2.04
C VAL A 784 -27.94 -25.16 -2.72
N VAL A 785 -26.77 -24.60 -2.34
CA VAL A 785 -25.48 -25.01 -2.88
C VAL A 785 -25.14 -26.44 -2.47
N GLU A 786 -25.40 -26.82 -1.21
CA GLU A 786 -25.17 -28.18 -0.70
C GLU A 786 -26.07 -29.21 -1.38
N LYS A 787 -27.36 -28.90 -1.54
CA LYS A 787 -28.32 -29.75 -2.28
C LYS A 787 -27.88 -29.94 -3.73
N CYS A 788 -27.43 -28.86 -4.38
CA CYS A 788 -26.94 -28.91 -5.75
C CYS A 788 -25.64 -29.73 -5.89
N ALA A 789 -24.70 -29.57 -4.94
CA ALA A 789 -23.48 -30.35 -4.90
C ALA A 789 -23.76 -31.85 -4.77
N LYS A 790 -24.70 -32.25 -3.92
CA LYS A 790 -25.10 -33.66 -3.79
C LYS A 790 -25.58 -34.22 -5.13
N LYS A 791 -26.44 -33.49 -5.85
CA LYS A 791 -26.96 -33.89 -7.17
C LYS A 791 -25.86 -34.01 -8.22
N ALA A 792 -24.92 -33.07 -8.24
CA ALA A 792 -23.79 -33.12 -9.16
C ALA A 792 -22.85 -34.30 -8.84
N LYS A 793 -22.69 -34.63 -7.56
CA LYS A 793 -21.86 -35.77 -7.12
C LYS A 793 -22.48 -37.12 -7.42
N GLU A 794 -23.80 -37.27 -7.28
CA GLU A 794 -24.55 -38.47 -7.71
C GLU A 794 -24.32 -38.80 -9.20
N LYS A 795 -24.09 -37.76 -10.02
CA LYS A 795 -23.77 -37.87 -11.46
C LYS A 795 -22.27 -37.93 -11.77
N ASN A 796 -21.41 -37.93 -10.75
CA ASN A 796 -19.95 -37.88 -10.87
C ASN A 796 -19.44 -36.66 -11.68
N TYR A 797 -20.09 -35.51 -11.57
CA TYR A 797 -19.68 -34.28 -12.25
C TYR A 797 -18.69 -33.45 -11.42
N MET A 798 -17.65 -32.95 -12.09
CA MET A 798 -16.56 -32.20 -11.45
C MET A 798 -16.93 -30.76 -11.08
N TYR A 799 -17.88 -30.16 -11.80
CA TYR A 799 -18.32 -28.78 -11.63
C TYR A 799 -19.84 -28.74 -11.53
N PHE A 800 -20.36 -27.82 -10.74
CA PHE A 800 -21.78 -27.51 -10.71
C PHE A 800 -21.96 -26.01 -10.53
N ALA A 801 -23.13 -25.50 -10.85
CA ALA A 801 -23.43 -24.10 -10.77
C ALA A 801 -24.83 -23.86 -10.23
N ILE A 802 -25.00 -22.73 -9.56
CA ILE A 802 -26.33 -22.24 -9.18
C ILE A 802 -26.62 -21.02 -10.02
N GLN A 803 -27.69 -21.09 -10.81
CA GLN A 803 -28.26 -20.00 -11.58
C GLN A 803 -29.60 -19.58 -10.95
N PHE A 804 -29.96 -18.31 -11.15
CA PHE A 804 -31.26 -17.77 -10.77
C PHE A 804 -31.74 -18.19 -9.37
N TYR A 805 -30.84 -18.02 -8.40
CA TYR A 805 -30.97 -18.26 -6.96
C TYR A 805 -31.21 -19.71 -6.52
N GLY A 806 -31.70 -20.59 -7.39
CA GLY A 806 -32.11 -21.95 -7.00
C GLY A 806 -31.97 -23.03 -8.08
N GLU A 807 -31.55 -22.71 -9.30
CA GLU A 807 -31.43 -23.68 -10.38
C GLU A 807 -30.03 -24.30 -10.37
N CYS A 808 -29.97 -25.62 -10.22
CA CYS A 808 -28.73 -26.39 -10.15
C CYS A 808 -28.34 -26.89 -11.54
N TRP A 809 -27.27 -26.34 -12.12
CA TRP A 809 -26.77 -26.66 -13.45
C TRP A 809 -25.41 -27.38 -13.41
N SER A 810 -25.16 -28.34 -14.30
CA SER A 810 -23.91 -29.08 -14.41
C SER A 810 -23.75 -29.70 -15.82
N GLY A 811 -22.89 -30.71 -15.96
CA GLY A 811 -22.73 -31.53 -17.15
C GLY A 811 -21.29 -32.03 -17.34
N ALA A 812 -21.11 -33.11 -18.10
CA ALA A 812 -19.80 -33.72 -18.35
C ALA A 812 -18.79 -32.75 -19.00
N THR A 813 -19.26 -31.78 -19.79
CA THR A 813 -18.41 -30.77 -20.44
C THR A 813 -18.09 -29.57 -19.56
N ALA A 814 -18.71 -29.44 -18.38
CA ALA A 814 -18.60 -28.27 -17.52
C ALA A 814 -17.15 -27.83 -17.24
N PRO A 815 -16.14 -28.71 -17.00
CA PRO A 815 -14.75 -28.30 -16.83
C PRO A 815 -14.16 -27.50 -18.00
N LYS A 816 -14.64 -27.75 -19.22
CA LYS A 816 -14.23 -27.05 -20.45
C LYS A 816 -15.11 -25.85 -20.77
N THR A 817 -16.36 -25.84 -20.31
CA THR A 817 -17.40 -24.92 -20.83
C THR A 817 -17.96 -23.93 -19.81
N TYR A 818 -17.70 -24.11 -18.51
CA TYR A 818 -18.27 -23.26 -17.46
C TYR A 818 -17.94 -21.77 -17.63
N ASP A 819 -16.78 -21.44 -18.22
CA ASP A 819 -16.30 -20.08 -18.46
C ASP A 819 -16.40 -19.62 -19.92
N ARG A 820 -17.08 -20.39 -20.79
CA ARG A 820 -17.13 -20.14 -22.25
C ARG A 820 -17.61 -18.74 -22.62
N TYR A 821 -18.50 -18.14 -21.82
CA TYR A 821 -19.04 -16.79 -22.07
C TYR A 821 -18.41 -15.70 -21.20
N GLY A 822 -17.30 -16.02 -20.54
CA GLY A 822 -16.57 -15.10 -19.68
C GLY A 822 -17.27 -14.84 -18.34
N ARG A 823 -16.62 -14.01 -17.51
CA ARG A 823 -17.09 -13.68 -16.17
C ARG A 823 -18.32 -12.77 -16.21
N SER A 824 -19.22 -12.97 -15.24
CA SER A 824 -20.41 -12.13 -15.08
C SER A 824 -20.17 -11.00 -14.08
N SER A 825 -20.51 -9.76 -14.46
CA SER A 825 -20.38 -8.55 -13.63
C SER A 825 -21.38 -8.40 -12.46
N PRO A 826 -22.59 -9.02 -12.45
CA PRO A 826 -23.53 -8.96 -11.32
C PRO A 826 -23.10 -9.74 -10.06
N CYS A 827 -21.91 -10.34 -10.05
CA CYS A 827 -21.42 -11.15 -8.94
C CYS A 827 -20.27 -10.49 -8.20
N THR A 828 -20.34 -10.52 -6.87
CA THR A 828 -19.22 -10.19 -5.98
C THR A 828 -18.54 -11.47 -5.48
N SER A 829 -17.38 -11.34 -4.82
CA SER A 829 -16.73 -12.47 -4.13
C SER A 829 -17.65 -13.12 -3.09
N LYS A 830 -18.66 -12.40 -2.57
CA LYS A 830 -19.66 -12.87 -1.60
C LYS A 830 -20.88 -13.58 -2.23
N SER A 831 -21.07 -13.56 -3.54
CA SER A 831 -22.23 -14.20 -4.19
C SER A 831 -22.22 -15.73 -3.99
N VAL A 832 -23.23 -16.28 -3.32
CA VAL A 832 -23.36 -17.73 -3.07
C VAL A 832 -24.15 -18.44 -4.18
N VAL A 833 -25.09 -17.74 -4.80
CA VAL A 833 -25.93 -18.25 -5.89
C VAL A 833 -25.99 -17.22 -7.02
N GLY A 834 -26.18 -17.67 -8.25
CA GLY A 834 -26.20 -16.81 -9.43
C GLY A 834 -27.56 -16.14 -9.66
N THR A 835 -27.58 -15.06 -10.44
CA THR A 835 -28.82 -14.39 -10.89
C THR A 835 -29.26 -14.95 -12.25
N ALA A 836 -30.28 -14.37 -12.88
CA ALA A 836 -30.68 -14.77 -14.23
C ALA A 836 -29.47 -14.67 -15.20
N LEU A 837 -29.26 -15.72 -16.01
CA LEU A 837 -28.13 -15.82 -16.96
C LEU A 837 -26.72 -15.74 -16.32
N THR A 838 -26.62 -15.91 -15.02
CA THR A 838 -25.33 -15.90 -14.30
C THR A 838 -25.20 -17.17 -13.47
N ASN A 839 -24.14 -17.93 -13.72
CA ASN A 839 -23.79 -19.15 -13.00
C ASN A 839 -22.76 -18.83 -11.92
N VAL A 840 -23.08 -19.00 -10.63
CA VAL A 840 -22.04 -19.16 -9.60
C VAL A 840 -21.58 -20.61 -9.69
N VAL A 841 -20.38 -20.80 -10.23
CA VAL A 841 -19.78 -22.12 -10.47
C VAL A 841 -18.94 -22.54 -9.27
N TYR A 842 -19.08 -23.80 -8.91
CA TYR A 842 -18.33 -24.53 -7.89
C TYR A 842 -17.66 -25.74 -8.55
N ARG A 843 -16.53 -26.17 -7.99
CA ARG A 843 -15.85 -27.41 -8.36
C ARG A 843 -15.59 -28.23 -7.12
N PHE A 844 -15.54 -29.55 -7.24
CA PHE A 844 -15.11 -30.37 -6.12
C PHE A 844 -13.61 -30.15 -5.81
N ALA A 845 -13.24 -30.11 -4.53
CA ALA A 845 -11.87 -29.91 -4.04
C ALA A 845 -11.42 -31.15 -3.27
N GLY A 846 -10.37 -31.80 -3.75
CA GLY A 846 -9.75 -32.94 -3.05
C GLY A 846 -9.24 -34.06 -3.95
N ASP A 847 -9.76 -34.21 -5.18
CA ASP A 847 -9.57 -35.47 -5.92
C ASP A 847 -8.66 -35.36 -7.16
N GLU A 848 -7.89 -34.28 -7.36
CA GLU A 848 -7.05 -34.09 -8.56
C GLU A 848 -5.70 -33.38 -8.31
N GLN A 849 -4.92 -33.81 -7.30
CA GLN A 849 -3.62 -33.17 -7.00
C GLN A 849 -2.67 -33.18 -8.22
N GLU A 850 -2.70 -34.23 -9.02
CA GLU A 850 -1.95 -34.41 -10.26
C GLU A 850 -2.28 -33.40 -11.35
N CYS A 851 -3.49 -32.81 -11.33
CA CYS A 851 -3.89 -31.77 -12.28
C CYS A 851 -3.44 -30.37 -11.81
N VAL A 852 -2.94 -30.25 -10.59
CA VAL A 852 -2.45 -29.00 -9.99
C VAL A 852 -0.94 -29.00 -9.83
N LYS A 853 -0.33 -30.17 -9.63
CA LYS A 853 1.10 -30.36 -9.39
C LYS A 853 1.66 -31.43 -10.33
N TYR A 854 2.43 -30.98 -11.32
CA TYR A 854 3.13 -31.79 -12.30
C TYR A 854 4.41 -31.07 -12.77
N GLU A 855 5.33 -31.83 -13.36
CA GLU A 855 6.51 -31.31 -14.05
C GLU A 855 6.23 -31.16 -15.56
N GLU A 856 6.86 -30.20 -16.22
CA GLU A 856 6.64 -29.95 -17.65
C GLU A 856 7.71 -30.63 -18.51
N LEU A 857 7.26 -31.40 -19.51
CA LEU A 857 8.07 -31.85 -20.63
C LEU A 857 7.88 -30.86 -21.78
N ASN A 858 8.76 -29.87 -21.85
CA ASN A 858 8.60 -28.72 -22.76
C ASN A 858 9.80 -28.45 -23.68
N LYS A 859 10.83 -29.29 -23.67
CA LYS A 859 11.98 -29.13 -24.56
C LYS A 859 11.61 -29.38 -26.03
N VAL A 860 12.18 -28.58 -26.95
CA VAL A 860 11.87 -28.65 -28.39
C VAL A 860 12.27 -29.98 -29.02
N ASP A 861 13.35 -30.59 -28.52
CA ASP A 861 13.84 -31.87 -28.96
C ASP A 861 12.79 -32.98 -28.78
N ARG A 862 11.89 -32.88 -27.80
CA ARG A 862 10.82 -33.86 -27.51
C ARG A 862 9.61 -33.82 -28.45
N SER A 863 9.57 -32.90 -29.41
CA SER A 863 8.48 -32.85 -30.39
C SER A 863 8.58 -34.01 -31.37
N GLU A 864 7.44 -34.60 -31.76
CA GLU A 864 7.38 -35.60 -32.85
C GLU A 864 7.93 -35.08 -34.19
N SER A 865 7.98 -33.76 -34.37
CA SER A 865 8.58 -33.11 -35.54
C SER A 865 10.11 -33.05 -35.49
N SER A 866 10.72 -33.24 -34.31
CA SER A 866 12.16 -33.21 -34.10
C SER A 866 12.80 -34.53 -34.53
N ARG A 867 13.80 -34.45 -35.42
CA ARG A 867 14.61 -35.62 -35.85
C ARG A 867 15.98 -35.56 -35.18
N LEU A 868 16.52 -36.72 -34.82
CA LEU A 868 17.90 -36.81 -34.32
C LEU A 868 18.88 -36.47 -35.44
N ILE A 869 19.79 -35.52 -35.18
CA ILE A 869 20.81 -35.05 -36.14
C ILE A 869 22.09 -35.88 -35.95
N SER A 870 22.72 -36.31 -37.06
CA SER A 870 23.98 -37.04 -37.02
C SER A 870 25.07 -36.21 -36.30
N GLY A 871 25.77 -36.83 -35.34
CA GLY A 871 26.80 -36.16 -34.52
C GLY A 871 26.30 -35.50 -33.22
N THR A 872 25.01 -35.59 -32.90
CA THR A 872 24.45 -35.09 -31.62
C THR A 872 24.21 -36.21 -30.61
N SER A 873 24.44 -35.92 -29.32
CA SER A 873 24.16 -36.87 -28.24
C SER A 873 22.64 -37.07 -28.11
N PRO A 874 22.13 -38.31 -28.24
CA PRO A 874 20.69 -38.56 -28.17
C PRO A 874 20.11 -38.31 -26.77
N ALA A 875 18.93 -37.70 -26.72
CA ALA A 875 18.18 -37.51 -25.50
C ALA A 875 17.83 -38.85 -24.85
N CYS A 876 17.85 -38.87 -23.51
CA CYS A 876 17.52 -40.04 -22.71
C CYS A 876 16.70 -39.66 -21.48
N ASP A 877 15.65 -40.43 -21.22
CA ASP A 877 14.75 -40.27 -20.07
C ASP A 877 15.00 -41.30 -18.95
N LYS A 878 16.12 -42.03 -18.97
CA LYS A 878 16.47 -43.02 -17.93
C LYS A 878 16.54 -42.40 -16.53
N GLU A 879 16.97 -41.14 -16.44
CA GLU A 879 17.09 -40.40 -15.18
C GLU A 879 15.82 -39.62 -14.80
N LEU A 880 14.72 -39.78 -15.54
CA LEU A 880 13.46 -39.10 -15.23
C LEU A 880 12.93 -39.58 -13.87
N LYS A 881 12.68 -38.65 -12.95
CA LYS A 881 12.19 -38.99 -11.61
C LYS A 881 10.74 -39.50 -11.68
N PRO A 882 10.33 -40.46 -10.83
CA PRO A 882 8.93 -40.86 -10.76
C PRO A 882 8.03 -39.69 -10.35
N GLY A 883 7.05 -39.33 -11.18
CA GLY A 883 6.23 -38.14 -10.96
C GLY A 883 5.12 -37.95 -11.97
N TRP A 884 4.29 -36.93 -11.77
CA TRP A 884 3.28 -36.50 -12.76
C TRP A 884 3.89 -35.48 -13.70
N TYR A 885 3.73 -35.70 -15.00
CA TYR A 885 4.31 -34.91 -16.08
C TYR A 885 3.24 -34.42 -17.05
N ARG A 886 3.48 -33.27 -17.67
CA ARG A 886 2.63 -32.69 -18.72
C ARG A 886 3.47 -32.27 -19.92
N PHE A 887 3.03 -32.64 -21.13
CA PHE A 887 3.62 -32.09 -22.36
C PHE A 887 3.15 -30.66 -22.60
N GLN A 888 4.10 -29.76 -22.85
CA GLN A 888 3.83 -28.35 -23.13
C GLN A 888 4.68 -27.85 -24.30
N LYS A 889 4.16 -26.90 -25.08
CA LYS A 889 4.86 -26.33 -26.23
C LYS A 889 6.22 -25.75 -25.77
N PRO A 890 7.32 -25.94 -26.53
CA PRO A 890 7.39 -26.52 -27.89
C PRO A 890 7.33 -28.05 -28.03
N ALA A 891 7.43 -28.85 -26.97
CA ALA A 891 7.40 -30.32 -27.06
C ALA A 891 6.08 -30.91 -27.61
N GLY A 892 4.97 -30.19 -27.43
CA GLY A 892 3.62 -30.67 -27.76
C GLY A 892 2.63 -30.29 -26.66
N ASN A 893 1.37 -30.71 -26.75
CA ASN A 893 0.34 -30.50 -25.73
C ASN A 893 -0.20 -31.81 -25.13
N LEU A 894 0.23 -32.95 -25.67
CA LEU A 894 -0.07 -34.31 -25.21
C LEU A 894 1.03 -35.28 -25.66
N MET A 895 1.08 -36.49 -25.10
CA MET A 895 2.00 -37.54 -25.55
C MET A 895 1.53 -38.07 -26.90
N ALA A 896 2.43 -38.26 -27.86
CA ALA A 896 2.04 -38.77 -29.19
C ALA A 896 1.28 -40.10 -29.06
N SER A 897 0.10 -40.21 -29.68
CA SER A 897 -0.77 -41.40 -29.58
C SER A 897 -0.86 -42.21 -30.87
N LYS A 898 0.10 -42.02 -31.77
CA LYS A 898 0.26 -42.78 -33.01
C LYS A 898 1.69 -43.27 -33.07
N CYS A 899 1.91 -44.46 -33.66
CA CYS A 899 3.27 -44.97 -33.82
C CYS A 899 4.15 -43.95 -34.55
N LEU A 900 5.30 -43.65 -33.94
CA LEU A 900 6.31 -42.78 -34.49
C LEU A 900 7.52 -43.61 -34.94
N PRO A 901 8.16 -43.30 -36.07
CA PRO A 901 9.42 -43.93 -36.45
C PRO A 901 10.51 -43.71 -35.39
N SER A 902 11.52 -44.59 -35.35
CA SER A 902 12.74 -44.37 -34.57
C SER A 902 13.46 -43.08 -34.98
N ALA A 903 14.37 -42.58 -34.14
CA ALA A 903 15.11 -41.34 -34.36
C ALA A 903 14.21 -40.07 -34.39
N ARG A 904 13.14 -40.07 -33.61
CA ARG A 904 12.27 -38.91 -33.38
C ARG A 904 12.36 -38.44 -31.94
N CYS A 905 11.98 -37.18 -31.72
CA CYS A 905 11.87 -36.59 -30.39
C CYS A 905 13.23 -36.52 -29.68
N GLY A 906 14.28 -36.26 -30.48
CA GLY A 906 15.65 -36.06 -30.02
C GLY A 906 16.34 -37.34 -29.52
N THR A 907 15.70 -38.50 -29.67
CA THR A 907 16.18 -39.79 -29.13
C THR A 907 16.26 -40.84 -30.24
N VAL A 908 16.99 -41.94 -30.03
CA VAL A 908 17.05 -43.04 -31.03
C VAL A 908 15.85 -43.96 -30.88
N VAL A 909 15.42 -44.25 -29.65
CA VAL A 909 14.27 -45.10 -29.32
C VAL A 909 13.09 -44.22 -28.91
N THR A 910 12.09 -44.08 -29.78
CA THR A 910 11.00 -43.09 -29.61
C THR A 910 9.81 -43.68 -28.87
N GLY A 911 9.47 -43.11 -27.71
CA GLY A 911 8.32 -43.51 -26.89
C GLY A 911 7.03 -42.75 -27.25
N TRP A 912 5.94 -43.47 -27.44
CA TRP A 912 4.61 -42.95 -27.75
C TRP A 912 3.52 -43.71 -26.96
N LEU A 913 2.37 -43.09 -26.71
CA LEU A 913 1.26 -43.67 -25.97
C LEU A 913 0.46 -44.63 -26.88
N SER A 914 0.49 -45.93 -26.60
CA SER A 914 -0.26 -46.92 -27.38
C SER A 914 -1.73 -47.05 -26.97
N SER A 915 -2.06 -46.66 -25.74
CA SER A 915 -3.44 -46.56 -25.26
C SER A 915 -4.12 -45.25 -25.70
N SER A 916 -5.45 -45.27 -25.84
CA SER A 916 -6.22 -44.03 -26.04
C SER A 916 -6.13 -43.11 -24.82
N HIS A 917 -6.07 -41.80 -25.05
CA HIS A 917 -6.18 -40.82 -23.98
C HIS A 917 -7.56 -40.90 -23.28
N PRO A 918 -7.63 -40.84 -21.93
CA PRO A 918 -8.87 -40.95 -21.19
C PRO A 918 -9.85 -39.81 -21.49
N LYS A 919 -11.14 -40.09 -21.35
CA LYS A 919 -12.16 -39.04 -21.20
C LYS A 919 -12.05 -38.43 -19.80
N MET A 920 -12.68 -37.27 -19.63
CA MET A 920 -12.71 -36.56 -18.35
C MET A 920 -13.34 -37.35 -17.21
N THR A 921 -14.34 -38.17 -17.51
CA THR A 921 -15.09 -38.97 -16.56
C THR A 921 -14.32 -40.19 -16.05
N ASP A 922 -13.24 -40.57 -16.74
CA ASP A 922 -12.57 -41.85 -16.51
C ASP A 922 -11.60 -41.78 -15.32
N GLY A 923 -11.32 -40.58 -14.81
CA GLY A 923 -10.39 -40.36 -13.70
C GLY A 923 -8.95 -40.70 -14.08
N ILE A 924 -8.22 -41.34 -13.15
CA ILE A 924 -6.88 -41.87 -13.42
C ILE A 924 -7.05 -43.25 -14.07
N VAL A 925 -6.58 -43.38 -15.30
CA VAL A 925 -6.55 -44.66 -16.03
C VAL A 925 -5.13 -45.19 -16.14
N ASN A 926 -5.00 -46.51 -16.30
CA ASN A 926 -3.74 -47.12 -16.69
C ASN A 926 -3.57 -46.96 -18.21
N GLY A 927 -2.35 -46.68 -18.66
CA GLY A 927 -1.99 -46.62 -20.08
C GLY A 927 -0.63 -47.25 -20.31
N LYS A 928 -0.27 -47.42 -21.58
CA LYS A 928 0.99 -48.05 -21.98
C LYS A 928 1.73 -47.16 -22.95
N VAL A 929 3.02 -46.96 -22.71
CA VAL A 929 3.95 -46.31 -23.64
C VAL A 929 4.67 -47.40 -24.41
N CYS A 930 4.61 -47.36 -25.73
CA CYS A 930 5.37 -48.22 -26.63
C CYS A 930 6.59 -47.47 -27.16
N TYR A 931 7.70 -48.19 -27.29
CA TYR A 931 8.97 -47.66 -27.77
C TYR A 931 9.34 -48.23 -29.13
N SER A 932 9.47 -47.34 -30.10
CA SER A 932 9.75 -47.70 -31.49
C SER A 932 11.24 -47.81 -31.77
N TRP A 933 11.65 -48.93 -32.37
CA TRP A 933 13.04 -49.22 -32.73
C TRP A 933 13.09 -50.00 -34.05
N LYS A 934 13.90 -49.53 -35.01
CA LYS A 934 13.92 -50.03 -36.39
C LYS A 934 12.50 -50.01 -36.99
N SER A 935 11.99 -51.14 -37.46
CA SER A 935 10.66 -51.30 -38.04
C SER A 935 9.59 -51.69 -37.02
N ASP A 936 9.95 -51.92 -35.76
CA ASP A 936 9.01 -52.34 -34.72
C ASP A 936 8.52 -51.13 -33.92
N CYS A 937 7.22 -50.87 -34.01
CA CYS A 937 6.54 -49.76 -33.35
C CYS A 937 6.45 -49.90 -31.82
N CYS A 938 6.54 -51.11 -31.27
CA CYS A 938 6.43 -51.37 -29.84
C CYS A 938 7.42 -52.45 -29.41
N LYS A 939 8.71 -52.23 -29.68
CA LYS A 939 9.76 -53.19 -29.34
C LYS A 939 9.88 -53.42 -27.84
N TRP A 940 9.66 -52.35 -27.08
CA TRP A 940 9.57 -52.34 -25.63
C TRP A 940 8.36 -51.50 -25.21
N ASP A 941 7.91 -51.71 -23.98
CA ASP A 941 6.81 -50.94 -23.42
C ASP A 941 7.00 -50.60 -21.94
N GLN A 942 6.20 -49.65 -21.47
CA GLN A 942 6.19 -49.22 -20.07
C GLN A 942 4.77 -48.83 -19.68
N ASP A 943 4.27 -49.45 -18.61
CA ASP A 943 2.98 -49.08 -18.03
C ASP A 943 3.08 -47.74 -17.30
N ILE A 944 2.06 -46.91 -17.50
CA ILE A 944 1.93 -45.59 -16.90
C ILE A 944 0.52 -45.38 -16.37
N LYS A 945 0.34 -44.31 -15.59
CA LYS A 945 -1.00 -43.79 -15.29
C LYS A 945 -1.18 -42.47 -16.01
N LEU A 946 -2.38 -42.16 -16.45
CA LEU A 946 -2.67 -40.87 -17.05
C LEU A 946 -4.08 -40.41 -16.68
N ARG A 947 -4.25 -39.08 -16.64
CA ARG A 947 -5.52 -38.44 -16.31
C ARG A 947 -5.79 -37.30 -17.27
N ASN A 948 -7.06 -37.16 -17.62
CA ASN A 948 -7.56 -35.97 -18.31
C ASN A 948 -7.94 -34.90 -17.27
N CYS A 949 -7.30 -33.73 -17.33
CA CYS A 949 -7.53 -32.58 -16.44
C CYS A 949 -8.42 -31.51 -17.10
N GLY A 950 -9.07 -31.85 -18.21
CA GLY A 950 -10.04 -31.02 -18.91
C GLY A 950 -9.37 -30.26 -20.02
N ARG A 951 -8.36 -29.47 -19.69
CA ARG A 951 -7.63 -28.65 -20.68
C ARG A 951 -6.32 -29.26 -21.15
N PHE A 952 -5.87 -30.31 -20.48
CA PHE A 952 -4.61 -31.01 -20.75
C PHE A 952 -4.64 -32.39 -20.11
N TYR A 953 -3.63 -33.19 -20.43
CA TYR A 953 -3.40 -34.50 -19.86
C TYR A 953 -2.15 -34.48 -18.98
N VAL A 954 -2.18 -35.27 -17.92
CA VAL A 954 -1.01 -35.55 -17.07
C VAL A 954 -0.71 -37.04 -17.09
N TYR A 955 0.57 -37.38 -17.04
CA TYR A 955 1.10 -38.72 -17.16
C TYR A 955 2.00 -39.00 -15.96
N LYS A 956 1.74 -40.07 -15.23
CA LYS A 956 2.61 -40.53 -14.17
C LYS A 956 3.73 -41.35 -14.79
N LEU A 957 4.87 -40.71 -15.03
CA LEU A 957 6.03 -41.28 -15.69
C LEU A 957 7.13 -41.61 -14.67
N ALA A 958 8.01 -42.52 -15.06
CA ALA A 958 9.25 -42.85 -14.37
C ALA A 958 10.33 -43.06 -15.43
N GLY A 959 11.60 -43.10 -14.99
CA GLY A 959 12.75 -43.29 -15.86
C GLY A 959 12.58 -44.46 -16.83
N THR A 960 13.06 -44.29 -18.06
CA THR A 960 13.04 -45.33 -19.08
C THR A 960 14.00 -46.48 -18.75
N GLN A 961 13.76 -47.65 -19.34
CA GLN A 961 14.56 -48.86 -19.04
C GLN A 961 16.04 -48.71 -19.45
N ALA A 962 16.31 -48.00 -20.55
CA ALA A 962 17.66 -47.78 -21.06
C ALA A 962 17.80 -46.41 -21.74
N CYS A 963 19.04 -46.03 -22.04
CA CYS A 963 19.35 -44.97 -22.98
C CYS A 963 19.68 -45.56 -24.36
N PRO A 964 19.43 -44.81 -25.46
CA PRO A 964 18.74 -43.53 -25.54
C PRO A 964 17.25 -43.74 -25.87
N MET A 965 16.40 -43.85 -24.84
CA MET A 965 14.94 -43.91 -24.94
C MET A 965 14.33 -42.62 -24.39
N GLY A 966 13.26 -42.12 -25.00
CA GLY A 966 12.61 -40.89 -24.55
C GLY A 966 11.13 -40.79 -24.90
N PHE A 967 10.36 -40.10 -24.06
CA PHE A 967 8.93 -39.86 -24.26
C PHE A 967 8.68 -38.72 -25.25
N CYS A 968 7.81 -38.96 -26.23
CA CYS A 968 7.54 -38.02 -27.31
C CYS A 968 6.21 -37.26 -27.17
N GLY A 969 6.26 -35.96 -27.44
CA GLY A 969 5.08 -35.08 -27.48
C GLY A 969 4.56 -34.82 -28.90
N SER A 970 3.24 -34.67 -29.02
CA SER A 970 2.56 -34.28 -30.26
C SER A 970 1.83 -32.95 -30.07
N ALA A 971 1.66 -32.20 -31.16
CA ALA A 971 0.92 -30.93 -31.20
C ALA A 971 -0.57 -31.09 -31.55
N ALA A 972 -1.10 -32.32 -31.51
CA ALA A 972 -2.50 -32.61 -31.86
C ALA A 972 -3.51 -31.76 -31.05
N SER A 973 -4.53 -31.23 -31.72
CA SER A 973 -5.59 -30.41 -31.10
C SER A 973 -6.40 -31.22 -30.07
N VAL A 974 -6.57 -30.68 -28.85
CA VAL A 974 -7.41 -31.23 -27.76
C VAL A 974 -8.88 -30.85 -27.91
#